data_AF-A0AA35RM39-F1
#
_entry.id   AF-A0AA35RM39-F1
#
_cell.length_a   1.000
_cell.length_b   1.000
_cell.length_c   1.000
_cell.angle_alpha   90.00
_cell.angle_beta   90.00
_cell.angle_gamma   90.00
#
_symmetry.space_group_name_H-M   'P 1'
#
loop_
_entity.id
_entity.type
_entity.pdbx_description
1 polymer ?
#
loop_
_entity_poly.entity_id
_entity_poly.type
_entity_poly.pdbx_seq_one_letter_code
_entity_poly.pdbx_strand_id
1 'polypeptide(L)'
;MSYFKVFLTRYLFWVSIFLLFFAAINRVSFFGFLYLIMCFGLLYRGQNMLMDHKNRRIKSWAGLRLLAWTILLVRVSVQIADCVFYTDISHETKCGLILGFNGGCNRKDYYGSPDAECPNYPNNVGLWVDVLTFAVFAIQIAIFDSQYSEMMREYLIDRSKRAGQFSAVLDEKIEQRQQNAESERERELLKLNERVRQLSSCENKVDHILYAGVRIPSNVKFMTEEQDILSEEDTTSLEVASVEPKSKSSTENTNAAGSKLSRIWNFLSFYLNDIFDWIIEWLERSSALYVDVVEDLKKQEPSEEQSGIDEYDQATTISGLASPFEEKKETQDTSGMPSEGQEAMVMAVEDSDQHLLELPVKDAGSHQTAKTAKVANSDHIKDGDIADFESELNAVAKKYSRRPMRFLKALKNSLLAHAEFVIYFLVILNVVINGSVISLGYVSLLFAWGIFCIPWPTKTFWLSMIFYSMLVLVLKYAFQFYSINYHDEDLQSQTGFSTPNILGIVYYKHSSDFFKNAVWDMLLLIALLINRGLLKQNGLWRDYSNTHSSILYRIKNDTKLFYFRLLSPNISRGATDYYVMMLFFDVLCMITIVFGVSSFGVGIAGEGVGQAATFIQNNYIPLPFVLMLLLHFVSMLVDRAIYLRRALKLKFAFQIFLLIVWHLWLLFILPSESVTRIPFTMNTAAQCLYFFKCLYFIVSALQIVSGYPMKILGYFFGRHYTTVSGILFSVYRVIPLLPELREVMDWVFTDTALSLFNWLRVQEIYAKLYLVKVRREREKDSPRELGDQQSLLIKALLGGVLLVVLVMLIWGPLLVISLINSTSVPNLPVATSISLSLEGYEPLVQITVQEESIEPLTSSEYQQLKNSFQLQVQPQLESQLSQRDFRKAIFPNESTSLWTISPPAKLLLLDSLKSVREKNTSITMQFSWNIRREPVLTTAAEEVSGSTSRVLDYQKYPSTVDNLISTLSGNKTEVSLLSLYPRLILAPATGGAENYTDLSRFFKTQVNIVCNTSLSNISSQEWWTLEMCTNPIYTGKLGPPILLIYSERIASQVFSIIAGFGIIGLYASVVLVIGRLIRNYVSSLPTELLLDEVVNPDSLLKLCSDIFVVRQSRDFQLEEILVGKLFAIFRSPEKLISITESRKSKQD
;
A
#
# COMPACT_ATOMS: atom_id res chain seq x y z
N MET A 1 -6.68 -12.79 -46.46
CA MET A 1 -7.28 -11.42 -46.55
C MET A 1 -6.26 -10.41 -46.03
N SER A 2 -5.94 -9.32 -46.76
CA SER A 2 -4.92 -8.35 -46.29
C SER A 2 -5.35 -7.65 -44.99
N TYR A 3 -4.42 -7.44 -44.05
CA TYR A 3 -4.69 -6.84 -42.73
C TYR A 3 -5.48 -5.53 -42.80
N PHE A 4 -5.22 -4.71 -43.83
CA PHE A 4 -5.93 -3.46 -44.09
C PHE A 4 -7.43 -3.64 -44.40
N LYS A 5 -7.79 -4.66 -45.19
CA LYS A 5 -9.20 -4.96 -45.51
C LYS A 5 -9.96 -5.46 -44.28
N VAL A 6 -9.32 -6.27 -43.44
CA VAL A 6 -9.88 -6.71 -42.14
C VAL A 6 -10.09 -5.51 -41.22
N PHE A 7 -9.13 -4.57 -41.21
CA PHE A 7 -9.25 -3.36 -40.40
C PHE A 7 -10.45 -2.50 -40.80
N LEU A 8 -10.61 -2.21 -42.09
CA LEU A 8 -11.73 -1.41 -42.60
C LEU A 8 -13.09 -2.04 -42.32
N THR A 9 -13.23 -3.36 -42.48
CA THR A 9 -14.53 -4.04 -42.35
C THR A 9 -14.89 -4.40 -40.92
N ARG A 10 -13.91 -4.68 -40.05
CA ARG A 10 -14.14 -5.12 -38.66
C ARG A 10 -13.88 -4.05 -37.61
N TYR A 11 -12.77 -3.32 -37.69
CA TYR A 11 -12.35 -2.40 -36.62
C TYR A 11 -12.92 -0.99 -36.82
N LEU A 12 -13.14 -0.54 -38.07
CA LEU A 12 -13.71 0.78 -38.33
C LEU A 12 -15.12 0.95 -37.75
N PHE A 13 -15.88 -0.14 -37.61
CA PHE A 13 -17.15 -0.16 -36.88
C PHE A 13 -17.00 0.29 -35.41
N TRP A 14 -15.97 -0.18 -34.71
CA TRP A 14 -15.72 0.23 -33.33
C TRP A 14 -15.12 1.63 -33.25
N VAL A 15 -14.27 2.00 -34.22
CA VAL A 15 -13.73 3.36 -34.34
C VAL A 15 -14.84 4.40 -34.55
N SER A 16 -15.84 4.10 -35.37
CA SER A 16 -16.97 5.00 -35.62
C SER A 16 -17.87 5.18 -34.38
N ILE A 17 -18.06 4.14 -33.57
CA ILE A 17 -18.76 4.25 -32.28
C ILE A 17 -17.91 5.04 -31.27
N PHE A 18 -16.60 4.81 -31.21
CA PHE A 18 -15.69 5.59 -30.35
C PHE A 18 -15.68 7.07 -30.75
N LEU A 19 -15.74 7.38 -32.04
CA LEU A 19 -15.78 8.74 -32.54
C LEU A 19 -17.11 9.43 -32.20
N LEU A 20 -18.23 8.70 -32.24
CA LEU A 20 -19.52 9.17 -31.73
C LEU A 20 -19.48 9.44 -30.23
N PHE A 21 -18.82 8.57 -29.46
CA PHE A 21 -18.61 8.76 -28.03
C PHE A 21 -17.72 9.98 -27.73
N PHE A 22 -16.64 10.16 -28.49
CA PHE A 22 -15.78 11.33 -28.41
C PHE A 22 -16.55 12.61 -28.75
N ALA A 23 -17.38 12.59 -29.80
CA ALA A 23 -18.28 13.69 -30.15
C ALA A 23 -19.26 14.05 -29.02
N ALA A 24 -19.76 13.04 -28.31
CA ALA A 24 -20.66 13.22 -27.17
C ALA A 24 -19.99 13.93 -25.98
N ILE A 25 -18.70 13.68 -25.74
CA ILE A 25 -17.99 14.10 -24.52
C ILE A 25 -17.08 15.30 -24.73
N ASN A 26 -16.66 15.56 -25.98
CA ASN A 26 -15.74 16.66 -26.32
C ASN A 26 -16.20 18.01 -25.77
N ARG A 27 -17.52 18.24 -25.71
CA ARG A 27 -18.16 19.38 -25.03
C ARG A 27 -19.47 18.96 -24.41
N VAL A 28 -19.74 19.43 -23.20
CA VAL A 28 -21.03 19.22 -22.52
C VAL A 28 -22.09 20.04 -23.24
N SER A 29 -23.01 19.37 -23.94
CA SER A 29 -24.18 19.98 -24.58
C SER A 29 -25.36 19.02 -24.64
N PHE A 30 -26.58 19.52 -24.82
CA PHE A 30 -27.77 18.66 -25.01
C PHE A 30 -27.60 17.69 -26.20
N PHE A 31 -27.04 18.16 -27.31
CA PHE A 31 -26.70 17.30 -28.46
C PHE A 31 -25.67 16.23 -28.11
N GLY A 32 -24.67 16.54 -27.29
CA GLY A 32 -23.71 15.56 -26.79
C GLY A 32 -24.39 14.48 -25.94
N PHE A 33 -25.39 14.84 -25.12
CA PHE A 33 -26.19 13.88 -24.37
C PHE A 33 -26.94 12.90 -25.29
N LEU A 34 -27.52 13.42 -26.38
CA LEU A 34 -28.22 12.60 -27.36
C LEU A 34 -27.26 11.64 -28.09
N TYR A 35 -26.07 12.12 -28.46
CA TYR A 35 -25.01 11.25 -29.00
C TYR A 35 -24.56 10.18 -28.00
N LEU A 36 -24.50 10.51 -26.70
CA LEU A 36 -24.13 9.57 -25.64
C LEU A 36 -25.16 8.43 -25.52
N ILE A 37 -26.45 8.74 -25.43
CA ILE A 37 -27.54 7.75 -25.36
C ILE A 37 -27.51 6.84 -26.60
N MET A 38 -27.36 7.42 -27.78
CA MET A 38 -27.29 6.66 -29.03
C MET A 38 -26.06 5.76 -29.08
N CYS A 39 -24.91 6.27 -28.64
CA CYS A 39 -23.69 5.48 -28.52
C CYS A 39 -23.89 4.27 -27.59
N PHE A 40 -24.51 4.45 -26.42
CA PHE A 40 -24.80 3.33 -25.51
C PHE A 40 -25.80 2.33 -26.08
N GLY A 41 -26.81 2.78 -26.81
CA GLY A 41 -27.70 1.88 -27.57
C GLY A 41 -26.95 1.02 -28.60
N LEU A 42 -25.99 1.61 -29.31
CA LEU A 42 -25.15 0.90 -30.29
C LEU A 42 -24.16 -0.04 -29.62
N LEU A 43 -23.55 0.35 -28.49
CA LEU A 43 -22.64 -0.49 -27.71
C LEU A 43 -23.36 -1.69 -27.08
N TYR A 44 -24.62 -1.50 -26.64
CA TYR A 44 -25.45 -2.58 -26.14
C TYR A 44 -25.72 -3.64 -27.21
N ARG A 45 -26.09 -3.22 -28.42
CA ARG A 45 -26.32 -4.13 -29.55
C ARG A 45 -25.01 -4.73 -30.08
N GLY A 46 -23.94 -3.94 -30.10
CA GLY A 46 -22.55 -4.33 -30.36
C GLY A 46 -22.38 -5.16 -31.64
N GLN A 47 -21.60 -6.24 -31.54
CA GLN A 47 -21.30 -7.15 -32.65
C GLN A 47 -22.53 -7.85 -33.25
N ASN A 48 -23.65 -7.95 -32.51
CA ASN A 48 -24.86 -8.56 -33.06
C ASN A 48 -25.40 -7.79 -34.27
N MET A 49 -25.12 -6.49 -34.35
CA MET A 49 -25.52 -5.68 -35.49
C MET A 49 -24.67 -5.95 -36.76
N LEU A 50 -23.44 -6.44 -36.61
CA LEU A 50 -22.62 -6.87 -37.75
C LEU A 50 -23.13 -8.19 -38.36
N MET A 51 -23.87 -8.99 -37.59
CA MET A 51 -24.50 -10.23 -38.04
C MET A 51 -25.90 -10.01 -38.67
N ASP A 52 -26.53 -8.85 -38.46
CA ASP A 52 -27.81 -8.49 -39.08
C ASP A 52 -27.68 -8.41 -40.61
N HIS A 53 -28.77 -8.64 -41.37
CA HIS A 53 -28.78 -8.50 -42.82
C HIS A 53 -28.42 -7.08 -43.32
N LYS A 54 -27.82 -6.99 -44.51
CA LYS A 54 -27.38 -5.75 -45.20
C LYS A 54 -28.38 -4.60 -45.08
N ASN A 55 -29.64 -4.82 -45.45
CA ASN A 55 -30.68 -3.78 -45.45
C ASN A 55 -30.93 -3.19 -44.06
N ARG A 56 -30.86 -4.02 -43.01
CA ARG A 56 -31.07 -3.58 -41.63
C ARG A 56 -29.88 -2.77 -41.10
N ARG A 57 -28.65 -3.16 -41.47
CA ARG A 57 -27.42 -2.41 -41.13
C ARG A 57 -27.43 -1.03 -41.77
N ILE A 58 -27.67 -0.96 -43.08
CA ILE A 58 -27.71 0.30 -43.83
C ILE A 58 -28.82 1.20 -43.32
N LYS A 59 -30.04 0.68 -43.10
CA LYS A 59 -31.16 1.48 -42.57
C LYS A 59 -30.85 2.09 -41.20
N SER A 60 -30.21 1.33 -40.31
CA SER A 60 -29.84 1.82 -38.97
C SER A 60 -28.78 2.93 -39.03
N TRP A 61 -27.75 2.77 -39.87
CA TRP A 61 -26.69 3.77 -40.03
C TRP A 61 -27.11 4.99 -40.85
N ALA A 62 -28.00 4.83 -41.82
CA ALA A 62 -28.63 5.94 -42.53
C ALA A 62 -29.45 6.82 -41.56
N GLY A 63 -30.15 6.20 -40.59
CA GLY A 63 -30.83 6.93 -39.52
C GLY A 63 -29.87 7.72 -38.62
N LEU A 64 -28.74 7.13 -38.22
CA LEU A 64 -27.71 7.82 -37.44
C LEU A 64 -27.05 8.97 -38.21
N ARG A 65 -26.80 8.77 -39.51
CA ARG A 65 -26.26 9.82 -40.38
C ARG A 65 -27.25 10.98 -40.54
N LEU A 66 -28.54 10.67 -40.69
CA LEU A 66 -29.59 11.68 -40.73
C LEU A 66 -29.62 12.50 -39.43
N LEU A 67 -29.55 11.82 -38.27
CA LEU A 67 -29.47 12.48 -36.97
C LEU A 67 -28.22 13.36 -36.83
N ALA A 68 -27.05 12.87 -37.26
CA ALA A 68 -25.82 13.67 -37.21
C ALA A 68 -25.91 14.92 -38.10
N TRP A 69 -26.55 14.79 -39.26
CA TRP A 69 -26.82 15.91 -40.15
C TRP A 69 -27.80 16.92 -39.55
N THR A 70 -28.88 16.47 -38.90
CA THR A 70 -29.82 17.40 -38.24
C THR A 70 -29.17 18.14 -37.07
N ILE A 71 -28.33 17.46 -36.28
CA ILE A 71 -27.58 18.10 -35.19
C ILE A 71 -26.60 19.15 -35.75
N LEU A 72 -25.87 18.81 -36.82
CA LEU A 72 -24.96 19.75 -37.49
C LEU A 72 -25.71 20.99 -37.99
N LEU A 73 -26.87 20.79 -38.63
CA LEU A 73 -27.71 21.88 -39.13
C LEU A 73 -28.17 22.78 -37.96
N VAL A 74 -28.70 22.19 -36.88
CA VAL A 74 -29.15 22.94 -35.71
C VAL A 74 -28.00 23.68 -35.05
N ARG A 75 -26.80 23.08 -34.91
CA ARG A 75 -25.62 23.74 -34.35
C ARG A 75 -25.17 24.94 -35.18
N VAL A 76 -25.20 24.84 -36.51
CA VAL A 76 -24.90 25.97 -37.40
C VAL A 76 -25.95 27.09 -37.25
N SER A 77 -27.23 26.73 -37.16
CA SER A 77 -28.31 27.71 -36.94
C SER A 77 -28.18 28.43 -35.59
N VAL A 78 -27.85 27.69 -34.51
CA VAL A 78 -27.61 28.27 -33.17
C VAL A 78 -26.38 29.18 -33.20
N GLN A 79 -25.29 28.78 -33.86
CA GLN A 79 -24.09 29.60 -34.00
C GLN A 79 -24.35 30.94 -34.71
N ILE A 80 -25.17 30.93 -35.77
CA ILE A 80 -25.58 32.16 -36.46
C ILE A 80 -26.39 33.06 -35.50
N ALA A 81 -27.34 32.49 -34.75
CA ALA A 81 -28.12 33.23 -33.77
C ALA A 81 -27.25 33.82 -32.65
N ASP A 82 -26.27 33.07 -32.13
CA ASP A 82 -25.35 33.52 -31.08
C ASP A 82 -24.44 34.66 -31.54
N CYS A 83 -23.99 34.66 -32.80
CA CYS A 83 -23.20 35.76 -33.35
C CYS A 83 -24.04 37.02 -33.61
N VAL A 84 -25.32 36.87 -33.99
CA VAL A 84 -26.22 38.00 -34.30
C VAL A 84 -26.74 38.68 -33.03
N PHE A 85 -27.09 37.91 -32.00
CA PHE A 85 -27.69 38.39 -30.76
C PHE A 85 -26.71 38.37 -29.56
N TYR A 86 -25.40 38.40 -29.84
CA TYR A 86 -24.35 38.27 -28.83
C TYR A 86 -24.53 39.21 -27.62
N THR A 87 -24.88 40.47 -27.87
CA THR A 87 -25.08 41.49 -26.82
C THR A 87 -26.28 41.20 -25.92
N ASP A 88 -27.42 40.77 -26.48
CA ASP A 88 -28.67 40.55 -25.75
C ASP A 88 -28.71 39.22 -24.97
N ILE A 89 -27.89 38.25 -25.39
CA ILE A 89 -27.80 36.92 -24.79
C ILE A 89 -26.70 36.88 -23.72
N SER A 90 -25.73 37.79 -23.75
CA SER A 90 -24.64 37.90 -22.75
C SER A 90 -25.09 38.25 -21.33
N HIS A 91 -26.36 38.66 -21.14
CA HIS A 91 -26.91 38.98 -19.83
C HIS A 91 -27.07 37.72 -18.94
N GLU A 92 -26.74 37.82 -17.65
CA GLU A 92 -26.61 36.68 -16.70
C GLU A 92 -27.78 35.67 -16.72
N THR A 93 -29.01 36.13 -16.95
CA THR A 93 -30.23 35.29 -16.92
C THR A 93 -30.35 34.29 -18.08
N LYS A 94 -29.61 34.51 -19.19
CA LYS A 94 -29.66 33.65 -20.39
C LYS A 94 -28.36 32.87 -20.63
N CYS A 95 -27.34 33.05 -19.79
CA CYS A 95 -26.04 32.40 -19.93
C CYS A 95 -26.17 30.86 -19.93
N GLY A 96 -27.09 30.31 -19.12
CA GLY A 96 -27.31 28.86 -19.03
C GLY A 96 -27.80 28.21 -20.33
N LEU A 97 -28.54 28.95 -21.17
CA LEU A 97 -28.98 28.46 -22.48
C LEU A 97 -27.82 28.40 -23.48
N ILE A 98 -26.91 29.38 -23.47
CA ILE A 98 -25.69 29.37 -24.29
C ILE A 98 -24.83 28.15 -23.92
N LEU A 99 -24.61 27.95 -22.63
CA LEU A 99 -23.83 26.83 -22.10
C LEU A 99 -24.48 25.47 -22.41
N GLY A 100 -25.80 25.35 -22.30
CA GLY A 100 -26.54 24.10 -22.58
C GLY A 100 -26.54 23.67 -24.06
N PHE A 101 -26.60 24.64 -24.98
CA PHE A 101 -26.48 24.39 -26.43
C PHE A 101 -25.03 24.44 -26.94
N ASN A 102 -24.07 24.83 -26.08
CA ASN A 102 -22.67 25.09 -26.42
C ASN A 102 -22.53 26.10 -27.57
N GLY A 103 -23.27 27.20 -27.44
CA GLY A 103 -23.29 28.32 -28.37
C GLY A 103 -22.05 29.21 -28.28
N GLY A 104 -21.55 29.70 -29.42
CA GLY A 104 -20.30 30.47 -29.44
C GLY A 104 -19.99 31.14 -30.79
N CYS A 105 -19.52 32.38 -30.77
CA CYS A 105 -19.08 33.08 -31.97
C CYS A 105 -17.56 32.95 -32.19
N ASN A 106 -17.14 32.30 -33.28
CA ASN A 106 -15.71 32.11 -33.61
C ASN A 106 -15.03 33.39 -34.12
N ARG A 107 -15.80 34.43 -34.48
CA ARG A 107 -15.28 35.67 -35.06
C ARG A 107 -15.56 36.84 -34.12
N LYS A 108 -14.65 37.02 -33.16
CA LYS A 108 -14.78 38.02 -32.09
C LYS A 108 -14.65 39.48 -32.58
N ASP A 109 -14.07 39.68 -33.75
CA ASP A 109 -13.67 41.02 -34.23
C ASP A 109 -14.82 41.89 -34.77
N TYR A 110 -16.03 41.33 -34.95
CA TYR A 110 -17.15 42.03 -35.60
C TYR A 110 -18.15 42.70 -34.64
N TYR A 111 -18.16 42.34 -33.36
CA TYR A 111 -19.11 42.83 -32.37
C TYR A 111 -18.33 43.15 -31.09
N GLY A 112 -18.22 44.43 -30.73
CA GLY A 112 -17.40 44.90 -29.59
C GLY A 112 -17.77 44.25 -28.24
N SER A 113 -16.83 44.24 -27.29
CA SER A 113 -17.01 43.55 -25.99
C SER A 113 -18.02 44.26 -25.08
N PRO A 114 -19.09 43.60 -24.62
CA PRO A 114 -19.95 44.11 -23.55
C PRO A 114 -19.35 43.85 -22.16
N ASP A 115 -19.68 44.72 -21.20
CA ASP A 115 -19.12 44.77 -19.83
C ASP A 115 -19.58 43.66 -18.86
N ALA A 116 -20.42 42.71 -19.30
CA ALA A 116 -20.87 41.57 -18.49
C ALA A 116 -20.38 40.25 -19.11
N GLU A 117 -19.24 39.75 -18.64
CA GLU A 117 -18.67 38.49 -19.11
C GLU A 117 -19.39 37.28 -18.50
N CYS A 118 -20.10 36.50 -19.32
CA CYS A 118 -20.44 35.12 -18.98
C CYS A 118 -19.15 34.34 -18.62
N PRO A 119 -18.95 33.83 -17.39
CA PRO A 119 -17.64 33.36 -16.91
C PRO A 119 -17.04 32.12 -17.63
N ASN A 120 -17.71 31.58 -18.67
CA ASN A 120 -17.31 30.37 -19.38
C ASN A 120 -17.74 30.38 -20.87
N TYR A 121 -17.72 31.53 -21.55
CA TYR A 121 -18.07 31.57 -22.97
C TYR A 121 -17.04 30.80 -23.84
N PRO A 122 -17.47 29.79 -24.63
CA PRO A 122 -16.53 28.93 -25.34
C PRO A 122 -15.85 29.66 -26.52
N ASN A 123 -14.51 29.66 -26.54
CA ASN A 123 -13.71 30.25 -27.63
C ASN A 123 -13.86 29.52 -28.98
N ASN A 124 -14.38 28.29 -29.01
CA ASN A 124 -14.61 27.53 -30.23
C ASN A 124 -15.76 26.52 -30.05
N VAL A 125 -16.73 26.54 -30.97
CA VAL A 125 -17.96 25.71 -30.94
C VAL A 125 -17.68 24.22 -31.17
N GLY A 126 -16.51 23.86 -31.74
CA GLY A 126 -16.09 22.47 -31.89
C GLY A 126 -16.80 21.69 -33.01
N LEU A 127 -17.35 22.40 -34.00
CA LEU A 127 -18.13 21.85 -35.13
C LEU A 127 -17.37 20.77 -35.95
N TRP A 128 -16.04 20.80 -35.96
CA TRP A 128 -15.23 19.87 -36.74
C TRP A 128 -15.43 18.40 -36.33
N VAL A 129 -15.76 18.13 -35.06
CA VAL A 129 -16.00 16.76 -34.57
C VAL A 129 -17.32 16.20 -35.11
N ASP A 130 -18.34 17.04 -35.25
CA ASP A 130 -19.62 16.65 -35.85
C ASP A 130 -19.47 16.37 -37.35
N VAL A 131 -18.69 17.21 -38.06
CA VAL A 131 -18.35 17.01 -39.48
C VAL A 131 -17.59 15.70 -39.67
N LEU A 132 -16.61 15.42 -38.80
CA LEU A 132 -15.86 14.17 -38.83
C LEU A 132 -16.76 12.96 -38.56
N THR A 133 -17.69 13.07 -37.59
CA THR A 133 -18.67 12.02 -37.27
C THR A 133 -19.57 11.72 -38.46
N PHE A 134 -20.09 12.76 -39.13
CA PHE A 134 -20.90 12.62 -40.34
C PHE A 134 -20.12 11.95 -41.48
N ALA A 135 -18.87 12.35 -41.71
CA ALA A 135 -18.02 11.77 -42.75
C ALA A 135 -17.73 10.29 -42.49
N VAL A 136 -17.42 9.92 -41.25
CA VAL A 136 -17.17 8.52 -40.85
C VAL A 136 -18.42 7.66 -41.00
N PHE A 137 -19.61 8.18 -40.67
CA PHE A 137 -20.87 7.46 -40.89
C PHE A 137 -21.15 7.24 -42.38
N ALA A 138 -20.82 8.21 -43.23
CA ALA A 138 -20.92 8.07 -44.67
C ALA A 138 -19.99 6.95 -45.21
N ILE A 139 -18.73 6.94 -44.75
CA ILE A 139 -17.74 5.91 -45.11
C ILE A 139 -18.21 4.52 -44.63
N GLN A 140 -18.74 4.43 -43.41
CA GLN A 140 -19.19 3.16 -42.85
C GLN A 140 -20.42 2.59 -43.59
N ILE A 141 -21.34 3.43 -44.05
CA ILE A 141 -22.46 3.00 -44.91
C ILE A 141 -21.94 2.43 -46.23
N ALA A 142 -20.96 3.08 -46.87
CA ALA A 142 -20.34 2.56 -48.09
C ALA A 142 -19.65 1.21 -47.86
N ILE A 143 -19.01 1.02 -46.70
CA ILE A 143 -18.40 -0.26 -46.33
C ILE A 143 -19.47 -1.35 -46.10
N PHE A 144 -20.59 -1.02 -45.45
CA PHE A 144 -21.69 -1.97 -45.27
C PHE A 144 -22.41 -2.33 -46.57
N ASP A 145 -22.30 -1.50 -47.60
CA ASP A 145 -22.83 -1.80 -48.92
C ASP A 145 -21.92 -2.75 -49.72
N SER A 146 -20.63 -2.82 -49.36
CA SER A 146 -19.62 -3.64 -50.05
C SER A 146 -19.81 -5.15 -49.85
N GLN A 147 -19.38 -5.94 -50.85
CA GLN A 147 -19.36 -7.41 -50.80
C GLN A 147 -18.46 -7.95 -49.67
N TYR A 148 -17.40 -7.23 -49.30
CA TYR A 148 -16.52 -7.62 -48.20
C TYR A 148 -17.25 -7.65 -46.84
N SER A 149 -18.29 -6.82 -46.65
CA SER A 149 -19.07 -6.82 -45.42
C SER A 149 -19.94 -8.07 -45.26
N GLU A 150 -20.41 -8.66 -46.36
CA GLU A 150 -21.16 -9.92 -46.35
C GLU A 150 -20.24 -11.12 -46.09
N MET A 151 -19.06 -11.15 -46.72
CA MET A 151 -18.02 -12.16 -46.41
C MET A 151 -17.60 -12.09 -44.94
N MET A 152 -17.48 -10.88 -44.37
CA MET A 152 -17.22 -10.71 -42.95
C MET A 152 -18.39 -11.19 -42.08
N ARG A 153 -19.65 -10.97 -42.50
CA ARG A 153 -20.83 -11.48 -41.79
C ARG A 153 -20.80 -13.01 -41.68
N GLU A 154 -20.53 -13.69 -42.79
CA GLU A 154 -20.43 -15.15 -42.84
C GLU A 154 -19.29 -15.66 -41.97
N TYR A 155 -18.11 -15.03 -42.05
CA TYR A 155 -16.99 -15.30 -41.15
C TYR A 155 -17.36 -15.14 -39.66
N LEU A 156 -18.13 -14.11 -39.30
CA LEU A 156 -18.57 -13.89 -37.92
C LEU A 156 -19.60 -14.94 -37.45
N ILE A 157 -20.50 -15.37 -38.33
CA ILE A 157 -21.47 -16.45 -38.05
C ILE A 157 -20.74 -17.78 -37.87
N ASP A 158 -19.82 -18.12 -38.77
CA ASP A 158 -18.98 -19.32 -38.66
C ASP A 158 -18.19 -19.32 -37.34
N ARG A 159 -17.52 -18.19 -37.05
CA ARG A 159 -16.80 -18.01 -35.78
C ARG A 159 -17.71 -18.20 -34.56
N SER A 160 -18.96 -17.77 -34.61
CA SER A 160 -19.93 -17.98 -33.53
C SER A 160 -20.31 -19.45 -33.33
N LYS A 161 -20.30 -20.27 -34.39
CA LYS A 161 -20.54 -21.72 -34.29
C LYS A 161 -19.33 -22.40 -33.64
N ARG A 162 -18.11 -22.05 -34.08
CA ARG A 162 -16.85 -22.53 -33.48
C ARG A 162 -16.70 -22.16 -32.00
N ALA A 163 -17.17 -20.98 -31.62
CA ALA A 163 -17.25 -20.55 -30.24
C ALA A 163 -18.05 -21.55 -29.37
N GLY A 164 -19.12 -22.13 -29.93
CA GLY A 164 -19.93 -23.14 -29.27
C GLY A 164 -19.16 -24.41 -28.93
N GLN A 165 -18.37 -24.91 -29.89
CA GLN A 165 -17.49 -26.08 -29.73
C GLN A 165 -16.38 -25.81 -28.70
N PHE A 166 -15.75 -24.63 -28.76
CA PHE A 166 -14.70 -24.24 -27.82
C PHE A 166 -15.16 -24.35 -26.36
N SER A 167 -16.32 -23.77 -26.04
CA SER A 167 -16.84 -23.84 -24.68
C SER A 167 -17.18 -25.26 -24.23
N ALA A 168 -17.61 -26.15 -25.13
CA ALA A 168 -17.93 -27.54 -24.77
C ALA A 168 -16.65 -28.30 -24.36
N VAL A 169 -15.59 -28.20 -25.17
CA VAL A 169 -14.27 -28.79 -24.87
C VAL A 169 -13.68 -28.21 -23.59
N LEU A 170 -13.86 -26.90 -23.37
CA LEU A 170 -13.38 -26.24 -22.15
C LEU A 170 -14.13 -26.71 -20.90
N ASP A 171 -15.46 -26.83 -20.98
CA ASP A 171 -16.28 -27.33 -19.87
C ASP A 171 -15.91 -28.78 -19.52
N GLU A 172 -15.67 -29.63 -20.53
CA GLU A 172 -15.18 -31.01 -20.36
C GLU A 172 -13.83 -31.06 -19.64
N LYS A 173 -12.84 -30.26 -20.06
CA LYS A 173 -11.52 -30.21 -19.37
C LYS A 173 -11.61 -29.71 -17.94
N ILE A 174 -12.53 -28.78 -17.65
CA ILE A 174 -12.73 -28.27 -16.29
C ILE A 174 -13.37 -29.34 -15.41
N GLU A 175 -14.38 -30.04 -15.91
CA GLU A 175 -15.00 -31.16 -15.22
C GLU A 175 -13.98 -32.26 -14.93
N GLN A 176 -13.15 -32.62 -15.92
CA GLN A 176 -12.08 -33.59 -15.75
C GLN A 176 -11.09 -33.17 -14.65
N ARG A 177 -10.68 -31.89 -14.59
CA ARG A 177 -9.82 -31.38 -13.51
C ARG A 177 -10.50 -31.41 -12.13
N GLN A 178 -11.81 -31.16 -12.08
CA GLN A 178 -12.57 -31.23 -10.83
C GLN A 178 -12.64 -32.68 -10.32
N GLN A 179 -12.95 -33.63 -11.20
CA GLN A 179 -12.95 -35.07 -10.87
C GLN A 179 -11.56 -35.54 -10.43
N ASN A 180 -10.50 -35.14 -11.13
CA ASN A 180 -9.12 -35.46 -10.73
C ASN A 180 -8.81 -34.93 -9.32
N ALA A 181 -9.14 -33.66 -9.03
CA ALA A 181 -8.91 -33.04 -7.72
C ALA A 181 -9.79 -33.63 -6.60
N GLU A 182 -10.94 -34.21 -6.92
CA GLU A 182 -11.76 -34.98 -5.98
C GLU A 182 -11.12 -36.34 -5.71
N SER A 183 -10.70 -37.06 -6.75
CA SER A 183 -10.01 -38.36 -6.61
C SER A 183 -8.71 -38.25 -5.82
N GLU A 184 -7.93 -37.19 -6.02
CA GLU A 184 -6.72 -36.92 -5.24
C GLU A 184 -7.03 -36.73 -3.76
N ARG A 185 -8.11 -36.02 -3.42
CA ARG A 185 -8.52 -35.82 -2.02
C ARG A 185 -8.98 -37.10 -1.36
N GLU A 186 -9.72 -37.95 -2.07
CA GLU A 186 -10.11 -39.27 -1.56
C GLU A 186 -8.87 -40.13 -1.31
N ARG A 187 -7.90 -40.14 -2.24
CA ARG A 187 -6.61 -40.83 -2.05
C ARG A 187 -5.85 -40.29 -0.85
N GLU A 188 -5.79 -38.97 -0.68
CA GLU A 188 -5.12 -38.36 0.48
C GLU A 188 -5.79 -38.73 1.81
N LEU A 189 -7.12 -38.73 1.85
CA LEU A 189 -7.89 -39.12 3.04
C LEU A 189 -7.74 -40.61 3.35
N LEU A 190 -7.72 -41.47 2.32
CA LEU A 190 -7.43 -42.89 2.48
C LEU A 190 -6.03 -43.12 3.03
N LYS A 191 -5.01 -42.48 2.44
CA LYS A 191 -3.63 -42.53 2.94
C LYS A 191 -3.54 -42.01 4.39
N LEU A 192 -4.28 -40.96 4.73
CA LEU A 192 -4.33 -40.42 6.10
C LEU A 192 -4.91 -41.45 7.08
N ASN A 193 -6.06 -42.03 6.73
CA ASN A 193 -6.74 -43.04 7.56
C ASN A 193 -5.92 -44.31 7.69
N GLU A 194 -5.27 -44.76 6.62
CA GLU A 194 -4.37 -45.90 6.62
C GLU A 194 -3.17 -45.63 7.53
N ARG A 195 -2.54 -44.46 7.42
CA ARG A 195 -1.41 -44.07 8.28
C ARG A 195 -1.82 -44.02 9.76
N VAL A 196 -3.01 -43.51 10.08
CA VAL A 196 -3.55 -43.53 11.46
C VAL A 196 -3.77 -44.97 11.94
N ARG A 197 -4.31 -45.87 11.09
CA ARG A 197 -4.46 -47.30 11.42
C ARG A 197 -3.12 -48.01 11.62
N GLN A 198 -2.11 -47.69 10.81
CA GLN A 198 -0.76 -48.24 10.97
C GLN A 198 -0.15 -47.80 12.30
N LEU A 199 -0.32 -46.52 12.67
CA LEU A 199 0.12 -45.98 13.95
C LEU A 199 -0.59 -46.66 15.12
N SER A 200 -1.93 -46.78 15.07
CA SER A 200 -2.68 -47.45 16.15
C SER A 200 -2.37 -48.94 16.26
N SER A 201 -2.13 -49.64 15.14
CA SER A 201 -1.69 -51.05 15.12
C SER A 201 -0.28 -51.22 15.70
N CYS A 202 0.65 -50.32 15.38
CA CYS A 202 2.00 -50.32 15.95
C CYS A 202 1.96 -50.10 17.46
N GLU A 203 1.14 -49.16 17.95
CA GLU A 203 1.04 -48.89 19.39
C GLU A 203 0.28 -49.99 20.14
N ASN A 204 -0.81 -50.56 19.60
CA ASN A 204 -1.50 -51.69 20.22
C ASN A 204 -0.58 -52.93 20.39
N LYS A 205 0.36 -53.15 19.46
CA LYS A 205 1.39 -54.18 19.61
C LYS A 205 2.38 -53.87 20.73
N VAL A 206 2.64 -52.60 21.02
CA VAL A 206 3.56 -52.14 22.07
C VAL A 206 2.86 -52.12 23.44
N ASP A 207 1.60 -51.71 23.52
CA ASP A 207 0.80 -51.73 24.76
C ASP A 207 0.55 -53.16 25.26
N HIS A 208 0.34 -54.12 24.35
CA HIS A 208 0.27 -55.54 24.73
C HIS A 208 1.58 -56.07 25.35
N ILE A 209 2.72 -55.42 25.05
CA ILE A 209 4.03 -55.72 25.64
C ILE A 209 4.20 -54.98 26.97
N LEU A 210 3.64 -53.78 27.13
CA LEU A 210 3.69 -53.00 28.38
C LEU A 210 2.83 -53.59 29.51
N TYR A 211 1.71 -54.25 29.20
CA TYR A 211 0.87 -54.94 30.21
C TYR A 211 1.50 -56.25 30.72
N ALA A 212 2.53 -56.79 30.05
CA ALA A 212 3.36 -57.88 30.55
C ALA A 212 4.52 -57.30 31.38
N GLY A 213 4.24 -56.96 32.64
CA GLY A 213 5.15 -56.20 33.51
C GLY A 213 6.60 -56.69 33.53
N VAL A 214 7.49 -55.95 32.87
CA VAL A 214 8.95 -56.01 33.01
C VAL A 214 9.52 -54.61 32.75
N ARG A 215 10.51 -54.19 33.55
CA ARG A 215 11.32 -52.98 33.28
C ARG A 215 11.83 -53.01 31.85
N ILE A 216 11.81 -51.85 31.19
CA ILE A 216 12.36 -51.59 29.86
C ILE A 216 13.63 -52.46 29.63
N PRO A 217 13.59 -53.49 28.77
CA PRO A 217 14.80 -54.16 28.35
C PRO A 217 15.56 -53.19 27.44
N SER A 218 16.86 -53.04 27.70
CA SER A 218 17.79 -52.17 26.98
C SER A 218 18.09 -52.61 25.54
N ASN A 219 17.34 -53.57 24.97
CA ASN A 219 17.56 -54.11 23.63
C ASN A 219 16.22 -54.42 22.93
N VAL A 220 15.44 -53.39 22.61
CA VAL A 220 14.33 -53.53 21.66
C VAL A 220 14.76 -52.91 20.33
N LYS A 221 14.99 -53.77 19.34
CA LYS A 221 15.26 -53.40 17.95
C LYS A 221 13.99 -52.76 17.39
N PHE A 222 14.04 -51.47 17.09
CA PHE A 222 12.96 -50.78 16.38
C PHE A 222 12.84 -51.37 14.97
N MET A 223 11.80 -52.18 14.74
CA MET A 223 11.42 -52.66 13.42
C MET A 223 10.86 -51.50 12.61
N THR A 224 11.67 -51.00 11.68
CA THR A 224 11.17 -50.48 10.41
C THR A 224 11.08 -51.68 9.49
N GLU A 225 9.93 -52.32 9.42
CA GLU A 225 9.56 -53.09 8.23
C GLU A 225 8.60 -52.19 7.44
N GLU A 226 9.12 -51.60 6.38
CA GLU A 226 8.32 -51.14 5.26
C GLU A 226 8.48 -52.24 4.20
N GLN A 227 7.38 -52.93 3.89
CA GLN A 227 7.23 -53.71 2.67
C GLN A 227 6.77 -52.75 1.57
N ASP A 228 7.41 -52.88 0.42
CA ASP A 228 7.20 -52.12 -0.82
C ASP A 228 5.73 -52.08 -1.26
N ILE A 229 5.18 -50.87 -1.51
CA ILE A 229 4.23 -50.59 -2.60
C ILE A 229 4.40 -49.14 -3.08
N LEU A 230 4.98 -49.01 -4.28
CA LEU A 230 4.93 -47.94 -5.29
C LEU A 230 4.64 -46.47 -4.87
N SER A 231 5.65 -45.63 -5.08
CA SER A 231 5.47 -44.35 -5.77
C SER A 231 6.39 -44.33 -6.99
N GLU A 232 5.81 -44.52 -8.17
CA GLU A 232 6.37 -44.01 -9.42
C GLU A 232 6.36 -42.48 -9.38
N GLU A 233 7.53 -41.88 -9.51
CA GLU A 233 7.77 -40.66 -10.30
C GLU A 233 9.29 -40.51 -10.50
N ASP A 234 9.71 -40.93 -11.69
CA ASP A 234 10.90 -40.55 -12.47
C ASP A 234 12.19 -40.16 -11.75
N THR A 235 13.06 -41.16 -11.58
CA THR A 235 14.51 -40.98 -11.64
C THR A 235 14.96 -40.93 -13.10
N THR A 236 15.29 -39.74 -13.61
CA THR A 236 16.26 -39.63 -14.71
C THR A 236 17.63 -39.36 -14.11
N SER A 237 18.48 -40.39 -14.13
CA SER A 237 19.91 -40.31 -13.89
C SER A 237 20.57 -39.48 -14.99
N LEU A 238 21.20 -38.36 -14.61
CA LEU A 238 22.19 -37.68 -15.44
C LEU A 238 23.56 -37.89 -14.81
N GLU A 239 24.43 -38.57 -15.55
CA GLU A 239 25.86 -38.67 -15.28
C GLU A 239 26.46 -37.27 -15.11
N VAL A 240 26.91 -36.95 -13.89
CA VAL A 240 27.73 -35.77 -13.65
C VAL A 240 29.17 -36.16 -13.98
N ALA A 241 29.58 -35.87 -15.21
CA ALA A 241 30.98 -35.91 -15.61
C ALA A 241 31.77 -34.91 -14.77
N SER A 242 32.76 -35.40 -14.04
CA SER A 242 33.79 -34.63 -13.36
C SER A 242 34.57 -33.77 -14.36
N VAL A 243 34.50 -32.45 -14.21
CA VAL A 243 35.37 -31.51 -14.93
C VAL A 243 36.42 -30.99 -13.94
N GLU A 244 37.66 -31.45 -14.09
CA GLU A 244 38.84 -30.89 -13.44
C GLU A 244 39.02 -29.39 -13.82
N PRO A 245 39.45 -28.53 -12.89
CA PRO A 245 39.79 -27.16 -13.21
C PRO A 245 41.18 -27.08 -13.87
N LYS A 246 41.23 -26.85 -15.19
CA LYS A 246 42.48 -26.52 -15.88
C LYS A 246 43.00 -25.14 -15.45
N SER A 247 44.24 -25.15 -14.97
CA SER A 247 45.09 -24.00 -14.68
C SER A 247 45.06 -22.93 -15.78
N LYS A 248 44.79 -21.67 -15.42
CA LYS A 248 45.05 -20.51 -16.28
C LYS A 248 46.45 -19.97 -16.02
N SER A 249 47.34 -20.16 -16.99
CA SER A 249 48.58 -19.40 -17.12
C SER A 249 48.29 -17.96 -17.56
N SER A 250 49.08 -17.07 -17.00
CA SER A 250 49.14 -15.62 -17.18
C SER A 250 49.32 -15.15 -18.63
N THR A 251 48.60 -14.08 -19.00
CA THR A 251 49.14 -13.01 -19.85
C THR A 251 48.38 -11.70 -19.59
N GLU A 252 49.07 -10.78 -18.91
CA GLU A 252 48.93 -9.32 -18.98
C GLU A 252 49.09 -8.82 -20.44
N ASN A 253 48.70 -7.63 -20.90
CA ASN A 253 48.01 -6.46 -20.36
C ASN A 253 47.43 -5.69 -21.58
N THR A 254 46.34 -4.94 -21.38
CA THR A 254 45.96 -3.62 -21.96
C THR A 254 44.44 -3.50 -22.17
N ASN A 255 43.90 -2.34 -21.74
CA ASN A 255 42.49 -1.88 -21.79
C ASN A 255 41.63 -2.19 -20.54
N ALA A 256 42.03 -1.59 -19.41
CA ALA A 256 41.46 -1.82 -18.08
C ALA A 256 40.25 -0.95 -17.66
N ALA A 257 39.64 -0.13 -18.53
CA ALA A 257 38.47 0.69 -18.16
C ALA A 257 37.17 0.34 -18.91
N GLY A 258 37.22 0.00 -20.20
CA GLY A 258 36.04 -0.35 -21.01
C GLY A 258 35.52 -1.79 -20.85
N SER A 259 36.34 -2.70 -20.32
CA SER A 259 36.04 -4.14 -20.23
C SER A 259 35.19 -4.52 -19.01
N LYS A 260 35.21 -3.72 -17.93
CA LYS A 260 34.36 -3.96 -16.75
C LYS A 260 32.89 -3.64 -17.03
N LEU A 261 32.60 -2.51 -17.69
CA LEU A 261 31.23 -2.12 -18.07
C LEU A 261 30.61 -3.08 -19.10
N SER A 262 31.39 -3.56 -20.07
CA SER A 262 30.92 -4.60 -21.02
C SER A 262 30.66 -5.94 -20.34
N ARG A 263 31.51 -6.36 -19.38
CA ARG A 263 31.25 -7.58 -18.58
C ARG A 263 30.04 -7.43 -17.67
N ILE A 264 29.87 -6.27 -17.04
CA ILE A 264 28.68 -5.95 -16.22
C ILE A 264 27.43 -5.91 -17.10
N TRP A 265 27.49 -5.31 -18.29
CA TRP A 265 26.37 -5.27 -19.23
C TRP A 265 26.02 -6.66 -19.75
N ASN A 266 27.01 -7.50 -20.07
CA ASN A 266 26.77 -8.88 -20.49
C ASN A 266 26.19 -9.73 -19.35
N PHE A 267 26.65 -9.51 -18.11
CA PHE A 267 26.11 -10.15 -16.92
C PHE A 267 24.67 -9.68 -16.63
N LEU A 268 24.42 -8.37 -16.66
CA LEU A 268 23.10 -7.79 -16.47
C LEU A 268 22.14 -8.24 -17.58
N SER A 269 22.61 -8.28 -18.83
CA SER A 269 21.83 -8.76 -19.97
C SER A 269 21.52 -10.25 -19.86
N PHE A 270 22.46 -11.08 -19.36
CA PHE A 270 22.20 -12.48 -19.07
C PHE A 270 21.08 -12.64 -18.04
N TYR A 271 21.18 -11.98 -16.88
CA TYR A 271 20.14 -12.04 -15.85
C TYR A 271 18.81 -11.43 -16.30
N LEU A 272 18.82 -10.31 -17.04
CA LEU A 272 17.59 -9.71 -17.57
C LEU A 272 16.93 -10.62 -18.61
N ASN A 273 17.70 -11.31 -19.44
CA ASN A 273 17.16 -12.29 -20.38
C ASN A 273 16.61 -13.52 -19.67
N ASP A 274 17.25 -13.98 -18.60
CA ASP A 274 16.79 -15.11 -17.79
C ASP A 274 15.48 -14.76 -17.06
N ILE A 275 15.39 -13.56 -16.49
CA ILE A 275 14.13 -13.01 -15.95
C ILE A 275 13.06 -12.92 -17.04
N PHE A 276 13.42 -12.49 -18.26
CA PHE A 276 12.47 -12.37 -19.36
C PHE A 276 11.96 -13.73 -19.85
N ASP A 277 12.84 -14.72 -19.96
CA ASP A 277 12.48 -16.10 -20.32
C ASP A 277 11.61 -16.73 -19.19
N TRP A 278 11.92 -16.46 -17.91
CA TRP A 278 11.06 -16.82 -16.78
C TRP A 278 9.65 -16.19 -16.85
N ILE A 279 9.54 -14.90 -17.23
CA ILE A 279 8.25 -14.23 -17.43
C ILE A 279 7.47 -14.89 -18.58
N ILE A 280 8.13 -15.22 -19.69
CA ILE A 280 7.49 -15.90 -20.83
C ILE A 280 6.96 -17.26 -20.40
N GLU A 281 7.78 -18.06 -19.69
CA GLU A 281 7.36 -19.37 -19.19
C GLU A 281 6.21 -19.26 -18.19
N TRP A 282 6.22 -18.25 -17.33
CA TRP A 282 5.12 -17.98 -16.42
C TRP A 282 3.82 -17.62 -17.16
N LEU A 283 3.88 -16.79 -18.20
CA LEU A 283 2.73 -16.44 -19.05
C LEU A 283 2.22 -17.64 -19.86
N GLU A 284 3.11 -18.49 -20.38
CA GLU A 284 2.74 -19.73 -21.07
C GLU A 284 2.06 -20.71 -20.08
N ARG A 285 2.60 -20.85 -18.86
CA ARG A 285 2.02 -21.72 -17.82
C ARG A 285 0.69 -21.21 -17.30
N SER A 286 0.51 -19.89 -17.16
CA SER A 286 -0.75 -19.30 -16.71
C SER A 286 -1.88 -19.49 -17.72
N SER A 287 -1.56 -19.55 -19.01
CA SER A 287 -2.52 -19.72 -20.11
C SER A 287 -2.59 -21.13 -20.68
N ALA A 288 -1.88 -22.10 -20.09
CA ALA A 288 -1.78 -23.47 -20.59
C ALA A 288 -3.14 -24.10 -20.86
N LEU A 289 -4.10 -24.02 -19.92
CA LEU A 289 -5.45 -24.57 -20.11
C LEU A 289 -6.16 -23.99 -21.35
N TYR A 290 -6.03 -22.68 -21.58
CA TYR A 290 -6.63 -22.02 -22.74
C TYR A 290 -5.94 -22.46 -24.03
N VAL A 291 -4.60 -22.54 -24.03
CA VAL A 291 -3.80 -22.98 -25.18
C VAL A 291 -4.12 -24.43 -25.54
N ASP A 292 -4.22 -25.33 -24.56
CA ASP A 292 -4.53 -26.74 -24.79
C ASP A 292 -5.90 -26.92 -25.48
N VAL A 293 -6.92 -26.13 -25.08
CA VAL A 293 -8.24 -26.17 -25.75
C VAL A 293 -8.16 -25.66 -27.18
N VAL A 294 -7.39 -24.59 -27.42
CA VAL A 294 -7.20 -24.05 -28.78
C VAL A 294 -6.46 -25.05 -29.67
N GLU A 295 -5.47 -25.76 -29.14
CA GLU A 295 -4.72 -26.78 -29.87
C GLU A 295 -5.58 -28.00 -30.21
N ASP A 296 -6.43 -28.46 -29.29
CA ASP A 296 -7.34 -29.59 -29.56
C ASP A 296 -8.38 -29.26 -30.64
N LEU A 297 -8.90 -28.02 -30.65
CA LEU A 297 -9.78 -27.58 -31.73
C LEU A 297 -9.06 -27.47 -33.08
N LYS A 298 -7.78 -27.08 -33.08
CA LYS A 298 -6.97 -27.05 -34.30
C LYS A 298 -6.73 -28.46 -34.84
N LYS A 299 -6.55 -29.45 -33.97
CA LYS A 299 -6.44 -30.87 -34.36
C LYS A 299 -7.74 -31.44 -34.92
N GLN A 300 -8.89 -30.89 -34.52
CA GLN A 300 -10.21 -31.27 -35.02
C GLN A 300 -10.58 -30.58 -36.35
N GLU A 301 -9.78 -29.65 -36.87
CA GLU A 301 -9.98 -29.09 -38.21
C GLU A 301 -9.55 -30.14 -39.26
N PRO A 302 -10.46 -30.71 -40.06
CA PRO A 302 -10.04 -31.46 -41.24
C PRO A 302 -9.27 -30.50 -42.16
N SER A 303 -8.14 -30.96 -42.68
CA SER A 303 -7.30 -30.23 -43.64
C SER A 303 -8.09 -29.93 -44.91
N GLU A 304 -8.83 -28.81 -44.94
CA GLU A 304 -9.39 -28.21 -46.14
C GLU A 304 -8.26 -27.57 -46.97
N GLU A 305 -7.43 -28.41 -47.58
CA GLU A 305 -6.58 -27.99 -48.69
C GLU A 305 -6.50 -29.07 -49.77
N GLN A 306 -7.64 -29.73 -50.07
CA GLN A 306 -7.84 -30.48 -51.33
C GLN A 306 -9.32 -30.83 -51.57
N SER A 307 -10.12 -29.84 -51.94
CA SER A 307 -11.36 -30.07 -52.71
C SER A 307 -11.82 -28.77 -53.37
N GLY A 308 -10.91 -28.16 -54.13
CA GLY A 308 -11.31 -27.30 -55.23
C GLY A 308 -11.36 -28.15 -56.49
N ILE A 309 -12.57 -28.48 -56.94
CA ILE A 309 -13.04 -28.75 -58.31
C ILE A 309 -14.14 -29.83 -58.24
N ASP A 310 -15.27 -29.48 -58.87
CA ASP A 310 -16.50 -30.26 -59.09
C ASP A 310 -17.50 -30.29 -57.92
N GLU A 311 -18.50 -29.39 -57.94
CA GLU A 311 -19.83 -29.72 -58.50
C GLU A 311 -20.81 -28.57 -58.23
N TYR A 312 -21.26 -27.94 -59.32
CA TYR A 312 -22.40 -27.03 -59.37
C TYR A 312 -23.59 -27.88 -59.85
N ASP A 313 -24.52 -28.25 -58.97
CA ASP A 313 -25.98 -28.28 -59.22
C ASP A 313 -26.72 -29.13 -58.18
N GLN A 314 -27.65 -28.47 -57.49
CA GLN A 314 -28.99 -28.91 -57.04
C GLN A 314 -29.32 -28.42 -55.63
N ALA A 315 -29.70 -27.15 -55.57
CA ALA A 315 -30.63 -26.68 -54.56
C ALA A 315 -32.07 -26.90 -55.07
N THR A 316 -32.67 -28.04 -54.73
CA THR A 316 -34.13 -28.18 -54.48
C THR A 316 -34.46 -29.62 -54.12
N THR A 317 -34.85 -29.88 -52.87
CA THR A 317 -36.18 -30.37 -52.44
C THR A 317 -36.14 -30.71 -50.94
N ILE A 318 -37.27 -30.49 -50.27
CA ILE A 318 -37.64 -30.89 -48.90
C ILE A 318 -37.38 -29.84 -47.80
N SER A 319 -38.36 -28.94 -47.75
CA SER A 319 -38.88 -28.31 -46.54
C SER A 319 -39.30 -29.30 -45.45
N GLY A 320 -39.00 -28.95 -44.19
CA GLY A 320 -39.82 -29.27 -43.02
C GLY A 320 -39.44 -30.54 -42.24
N LEU A 321 -38.85 -30.38 -41.05
CA LEU A 321 -39.52 -30.52 -39.75
C LEU A 321 -38.42 -30.60 -38.66
N ALA A 322 -38.24 -29.52 -37.91
CA ALA A 322 -37.53 -29.55 -36.65
C ALA A 322 -38.55 -29.87 -35.55
N SER A 323 -38.30 -30.93 -34.78
CA SER A 323 -38.88 -31.10 -33.44
C SER A 323 -37.75 -31.38 -32.43
N PRO A 324 -37.96 -31.02 -31.15
CA PRO A 324 -36.92 -30.96 -30.13
C PRO A 324 -36.74 -32.30 -29.42
N PHE A 325 -35.50 -32.67 -29.10
CA PHE A 325 -35.21 -33.87 -28.33
C PHE A 325 -35.40 -33.59 -26.83
N GLU A 326 -36.31 -34.36 -26.23
CA GLU A 326 -36.74 -34.27 -24.83
C GLU A 326 -35.72 -34.83 -23.84
N GLU A 327 -35.79 -34.21 -22.66
CA GLU A 327 -35.09 -34.47 -21.40
C GLU A 327 -35.55 -35.80 -20.76
N LYS A 328 -34.62 -36.68 -20.36
CA LYS A 328 -34.95 -37.90 -19.60
C LYS A 328 -35.06 -37.59 -18.11
N LYS A 329 -36.22 -37.88 -17.52
CA LYS A 329 -36.45 -38.04 -16.08
C LYS A 329 -36.25 -39.50 -15.66
N GLU A 330 -35.69 -39.68 -14.46
CA GLU A 330 -35.66 -40.94 -13.72
C GLU A 330 -37.01 -41.23 -13.03
N THR A 331 -37.42 -42.51 -13.00
CA THR A 331 -38.12 -43.14 -11.86
C THR A 331 -37.91 -44.67 -11.85
N GLN A 332 -37.38 -45.13 -10.72
CA GLN A 332 -37.52 -46.39 -9.94
C GLN A 332 -37.98 -47.76 -10.52
N ASP A 333 -37.17 -48.75 -10.11
CA ASP A 333 -37.47 -50.07 -9.51
C ASP A 333 -37.58 -51.39 -10.33
N THR A 334 -36.69 -52.31 -9.91
CA THR A 334 -36.74 -53.79 -9.81
C THR A 334 -36.36 -54.74 -10.97
N SER A 335 -35.41 -55.63 -10.61
CA SER A 335 -35.13 -57.04 -10.97
C SER A 335 -34.48 -57.44 -12.32
N GLY A 336 -33.43 -58.29 -12.21
CA GLY A 336 -33.00 -59.23 -13.26
C GLY A 336 -31.51 -59.23 -13.66
N MET A 337 -30.74 -60.20 -13.14
CA MET A 337 -29.58 -60.84 -13.83
C MET A 337 -30.09 -61.74 -14.98
N PRO A 338 -29.30 -62.36 -15.91
CA PRO A 338 -27.83 -62.62 -15.93
C PRO A 338 -27.10 -62.53 -17.32
N SER A 339 -25.78 -62.84 -17.32
CA SER A 339 -24.97 -63.60 -18.34
C SER A 339 -24.69 -62.97 -19.73
N GLU A 340 -23.66 -63.28 -20.52
CA GLU A 340 -22.35 -63.97 -20.49
C GLU A 340 -21.72 -63.78 -21.90
N GLY A 341 -20.38 -63.82 -22.00
CA GLY A 341 -19.62 -64.18 -23.22
C GLY A 341 -19.35 -63.05 -24.23
N GLN A 342 -18.22 -62.99 -24.94
CA GLN A 342 -17.13 -63.94 -25.14
C GLN A 342 -15.91 -63.24 -25.78
N GLU A 343 -14.75 -63.84 -25.59
CA GLU A 343 -13.38 -63.45 -25.94
C GLU A 343 -13.00 -63.54 -27.44
N ALA A 344 -11.87 -62.90 -27.81
CA ALA A 344 -10.72 -63.47 -28.58
C ALA A 344 -9.75 -62.30 -28.94
N MET A 345 -8.49 -62.15 -28.48
CA MET A 345 -7.23 -62.93 -28.52
C MET A 345 -6.41 -62.82 -29.83
N VAL A 346 -5.06 -62.81 -29.69
CA VAL A 346 -3.98 -63.12 -30.67
C VAL A 346 -3.52 -61.96 -31.59
N MET A 347 -2.24 -61.61 -31.83
CA MET A 347 -0.90 -62.04 -31.38
C MET A 347 0.12 -60.91 -31.63
N ALA A 348 1.20 -60.87 -30.85
CA ALA A 348 2.42 -60.12 -31.12
C ALA A 348 3.55 -61.07 -31.57
N VAL A 349 4.49 -60.58 -32.39
CA VAL A 349 5.74 -61.25 -32.79
C VAL A 349 6.90 -60.24 -32.69
N GLU A 350 7.77 -60.48 -31.70
CA GLU A 350 9.26 -60.51 -31.64
C GLU A 350 10.10 -60.02 -32.86
N ASP A 351 11.35 -59.54 -32.78
CA ASP A 351 12.35 -59.22 -31.74
C ASP A 351 13.63 -58.68 -32.45
N SER A 352 14.67 -58.28 -31.71
CA SER A 352 16.12 -58.30 -32.04
C SER A 352 16.87 -57.01 -32.42
N ASP A 353 17.30 -56.26 -31.41
CA ASP A 353 18.69 -56.07 -30.91
C ASP A 353 19.95 -55.82 -31.81
N GLN A 354 20.78 -54.87 -31.32
CA GLN A 354 22.27 -54.83 -31.22
C GLN A 354 23.17 -53.81 -31.99
N HIS A 355 23.84 -52.99 -31.16
CA HIS A 355 25.26 -52.54 -31.11
C HIS A 355 25.94 -51.74 -32.26
N LEU A 356 26.51 -50.56 -31.95
CA LEU A 356 27.97 -50.35 -31.67
C LEU A 356 28.38 -48.87 -31.40
N LEU A 357 29.06 -48.69 -30.26
CA LEU A 357 30.12 -47.73 -29.85
C LEU A 357 30.44 -46.45 -30.68
N GLU A 358 30.41 -45.30 -30.00
CA GLU A 358 31.09 -44.04 -30.39
C GLU A 358 32.29 -43.73 -29.48
N LEU A 359 33.40 -43.21 -30.05
CA LEU A 359 34.41 -42.29 -29.47
C LEU A 359 35.34 -41.78 -30.63
N PRO A 360 36.11 -40.67 -30.52
CA PRO A 360 35.71 -39.26 -30.32
C PRO A 360 36.54 -38.26 -31.18
N VAL A 361 35.98 -37.25 -31.87
CA VAL A 361 36.79 -36.12 -32.42
C VAL A 361 36.02 -34.78 -32.46
N LYS A 362 36.67 -33.74 -31.93
CA LYS A 362 36.34 -32.30 -32.06
C LYS A 362 36.79 -31.76 -33.43
N ASP A 363 35.92 -31.01 -34.11
CA ASP A 363 36.12 -29.60 -34.49
C ASP A 363 35.17 -29.15 -35.61
N ALA A 364 34.71 -27.90 -35.46
CA ALA A 364 34.31 -26.91 -36.47
C ALA A 364 33.36 -27.31 -37.62
N GLY A 365 32.12 -26.81 -37.49
CA GLY A 365 31.14 -26.39 -38.51
C GLY A 365 31.33 -26.76 -39.98
N SER A 366 30.46 -27.64 -40.49
CA SER A 366 29.75 -27.49 -41.79
C SER A 366 28.71 -28.59 -42.12
N HIS A 367 28.33 -29.47 -41.20
CA HIS A 367 27.57 -30.71 -41.53
C HIS A 367 26.08 -30.75 -41.16
N GLN A 368 25.39 -29.60 -41.06
CA GLN A 368 23.94 -29.59 -40.73
C GLN A 368 22.98 -29.37 -41.91
N THR A 369 23.46 -29.01 -43.10
CA THR A 369 22.61 -28.93 -44.31
C THR A 369 22.38 -30.28 -45.01
N ALA A 370 23.14 -31.32 -44.64
CA ALA A 370 23.04 -32.64 -45.26
C ALA A 370 22.03 -33.59 -44.56
N LYS A 371 21.67 -33.35 -43.30
CA LYS A 371 20.62 -34.13 -42.60
C LYS A 371 19.21 -33.65 -42.94
N THR A 372 19.02 -32.36 -43.20
CA THR A 372 17.74 -31.79 -43.64
C THR A 372 17.36 -32.16 -45.09
N ALA A 373 18.34 -32.50 -45.94
CA ALA A 373 18.08 -32.89 -47.33
C ALA A 373 17.76 -34.40 -47.50
N LYS A 374 18.14 -35.27 -46.55
CA LYS A 374 17.90 -36.72 -46.65
C LYS A 374 16.52 -37.17 -46.12
N VAL A 375 15.81 -36.33 -45.37
CA VAL A 375 14.47 -36.64 -44.84
C VAL A 375 13.36 -36.14 -45.79
N ALA A 376 13.67 -35.23 -46.70
CA ALA A 376 12.71 -34.67 -47.66
C ALA A 376 12.38 -35.60 -48.86
N ASN A 377 12.84 -36.85 -48.87
CA ASN A 377 12.71 -37.74 -50.03
C ASN A 377 12.17 -39.14 -49.69
N SER A 378 11.37 -39.26 -48.62
CA SER A 378 10.66 -40.50 -48.25
C SER A 378 9.16 -40.32 -48.51
N ASP A 379 8.70 -40.77 -49.68
CA ASP A 379 7.32 -40.61 -50.18
C ASP A 379 6.28 -41.59 -49.56
N HIS A 380 6.54 -42.12 -48.37
CA HIS A 380 5.52 -42.90 -47.63
C HIS A 380 5.59 -42.59 -46.13
N ILE A 381 4.73 -41.69 -45.68
CA ILE A 381 4.54 -41.35 -44.27
C ILE A 381 3.06 -41.61 -43.95
N LYS A 382 2.80 -42.48 -42.96
CA LYS A 382 1.43 -42.78 -42.49
C LYS A 382 0.92 -41.61 -41.65
N ASP A 383 -0.39 -41.42 -41.59
CA ASP A 383 -1.04 -40.24 -40.96
C ASP A 383 -0.65 -39.97 -39.49
N GLY A 384 -0.13 -40.97 -38.77
CA GLY A 384 0.40 -40.80 -37.40
C GLY A 384 1.73 -40.03 -37.33
N ASP A 385 2.60 -40.16 -38.34
CA ASP A 385 3.95 -39.60 -38.35
C ASP A 385 3.98 -38.12 -38.77
N ILE A 386 2.91 -37.64 -39.44
CA ILE A 386 2.77 -36.23 -39.87
C ILE A 386 2.50 -35.32 -38.66
N ALA A 387 1.72 -35.79 -37.68
CA ALA A 387 1.42 -35.05 -36.45
C ALA A 387 2.67 -34.88 -35.57
N ASP A 388 3.50 -35.92 -35.46
CA ASP A 388 4.78 -35.84 -34.75
C ASP A 388 5.79 -34.95 -35.49
N PHE A 389 5.81 -35.00 -36.82
CA PHE A 389 6.66 -34.13 -37.63
C PHE A 389 6.26 -32.64 -37.52
N GLU A 390 4.96 -32.32 -37.55
CA GLU A 390 4.48 -30.94 -37.38
C GLU A 390 4.70 -30.44 -35.93
N SER A 391 4.61 -31.33 -34.94
CA SER A 391 4.96 -31.09 -33.54
C SER A 391 6.46 -30.74 -33.40
N GLU A 392 7.35 -31.53 -33.99
CA GLU A 392 8.79 -31.26 -33.98
C GLU A 392 9.13 -29.96 -34.72
N LEU A 393 8.49 -29.69 -35.86
CA LEU A 393 8.70 -28.45 -36.63
C LEU A 393 8.23 -27.22 -35.83
N ASN A 394 7.10 -27.33 -35.12
CA ASN A 394 6.59 -26.29 -34.23
C ASN A 394 7.47 -26.09 -32.98
N ALA A 395 8.05 -27.16 -32.43
CA ALA A 395 9.01 -27.07 -31.34
C ALA A 395 10.30 -26.37 -31.78
N VAL A 396 10.80 -26.67 -32.98
CA VAL A 396 11.95 -26.00 -33.61
C VAL A 396 11.63 -24.53 -33.93
N ALA A 397 10.44 -24.24 -34.48
CA ALA A 397 9.99 -22.87 -34.75
C ALA A 397 9.80 -22.04 -33.46
N LYS A 398 9.31 -22.66 -32.37
CA LYS A 398 9.20 -22.04 -31.04
C LYS A 398 10.59 -21.69 -30.49
N LYS A 399 11.57 -22.59 -30.67
CA LYS A 399 12.98 -22.42 -30.28
C LYS A 399 13.70 -21.33 -31.09
N TYR A 400 13.31 -21.08 -32.33
CA TYR A 400 13.88 -20.04 -33.21
C TYR A 400 13.07 -18.73 -33.32
N SER A 401 11.91 -18.63 -32.65
CA SER A 401 11.12 -17.39 -32.64
C SER A 401 11.85 -16.27 -31.89
N ARG A 402 11.90 -15.05 -32.47
CA ARG A 402 12.50 -13.89 -31.79
C ARG A 402 11.80 -13.69 -30.44
N ARG A 403 12.55 -13.67 -29.33
CA ARG A 403 12.06 -13.48 -27.94
C ARG A 403 10.89 -12.49 -27.78
N PRO A 404 10.90 -11.26 -28.35
CA PRO A 404 9.77 -10.34 -28.22
C PRO A 404 8.47 -10.84 -28.89
N MET A 405 8.57 -11.62 -29.97
CA MET A 405 7.40 -12.19 -30.64
C MET A 405 6.79 -13.33 -29.83
N ARG A 406 7.64 -14.16 -29.21
CA ARG A 406 7.20 -15.20 -28.26
C ARG A 406 6.51 -14.56 -27.06
N PHE A 407 7.12 -13.51 -26.48
CA PHE A 407 6.51 -12.72 -25.40
C PHE A 407 5.16 -12.14 -25.82
N LEU A 408 5.04 -11.51 -26.99
CA LEU A 408 3.76 -10.97 -27.47
C LEU A 408 2.69 -12.06 -27.68
N LYS A 409 3.08 -13.25 -28.16
CA LYS A 409 2.18 -14.40 -28.31
C LYS A 409 1.70 -14.92 -26.95
N ALA A 410 2.63 -15.12 -26.00
CA ALA A 410 2.32 -15.55 -24.64
C ALA A 410 1.46 -14.52 -23.89
N LEU A 411 1.80 -13.23 -23.99
CA LEU A 411 1.06 -12.13 -23.40
C LEU A 411 -0.37 -12.06 -23.98
N LYS A 412 -0.53 -12.18 -25.30
CA LYS A 412 -1.84 -12.22 -25.94
C LYS A 412 -2.68 -13.38 -25.41
N ASN A 413 -2.12 -14.59 -25.34
CA ASN A 413 -2.84 -15.77 -24.86
C ASN A 413 -3.21 -15.64 -23.38
N SER A 414 -2.30 -15.13 -22.55
CA SER A 414 -2.57 -14.87 -21.13
C SER A 414 -3.65 -13.80 -20.91
N LEU A 415 -3.64 -12.72 -21.70
CA LEU A 415 -4.68 -11.68 -21.62
C LEU A 415 -6.04 -12.22 -22.08
N LEU A 416 -6.07 -13.11 -23.08
CA LEU A 416 -7.30 -13.75 -23.54
C LEU A 416 -7.85 -14.76 -22.52
N ALA A 417 -6.98 -15.48 -21.82
CA ALA A 417 -7.35 -16.44 -20.80
C ALA A 417 -7.87 -15.77 -19.52
N HIS A 418 -7.26 -14.66 -19.11
CA HIS A 418 -7.49 -14.03 -17.79
C HIS A 418 -8.04 -12.60 -17.88
N ALA A 419 -8.82 -12.29 -18.91
CA ALA A 419 -9.37 -10.94 -19.16
C ALA A 419 -10.25 -10.41 -18.01
N GLU A 420 -10.86 -11.29 -17.22
CA GLU A 420 -11.70 -10.93 -16.08
C GLU A 420 -10.93 -10.23 -14.96
N PHE A 421 -9.72 -10.69 -14.63
CA PHE A 421 -8.89 -10.10 -13.57
C PHE A 421 -8.40 -8.70 -13.95
N VAL A 422 -8.19 -8.43 -15.24
CA VAL A 422 -7.87 -7.08 -15.75
C VAL A 422 -9.02 -6.12 -15.47
N ILE A 423 -10.27 -6.57 -15.63
CA ILE A 423 -11.44 -5.75 -15.33
C ILE A 423 -11.59 -5.56 -13.83
N TYR A 424 -11.36 -6.60 -13.02
CA TYR A 424 -11.41 -6.49 -11.57
C TYR A 424 -10.40 -5.45 -11.06
N PHE A 425 -9.19 -5.44 -11.63
CA PHE A 425 -8.19 -4.41 -11.35
C PHE A 425 -8.66 -3.01 -11.73
N LEU A 426 -9.23 -2.82 -12.93
CA LEU A 426 -9.75 -1.52 -13.37
C LEU A 426 -10.92 -1.03 -12.50
N VAL A 427 -11.78 -1.94 -12.02
CA VAL A 427 -12.86 -1.62 -11.08
C VAL A 427 -12.29 -1.09 -9.76
N ILE A 428 -11.28 -1.75 -9.19
CA ILE A 428 -10.63 -1.31 -7.95
C ILE A 428 -9.96 0.04 -8.16
N LEU A 429 -9.20 0.20 -9.25
CA LEU A 429 -8.49 1.44 -9.58
C LEU A 429 -9.45 2.61 -9.76
N ASN A 430 -10.62 2.38 -10.38
CA ASN A 430 -11.65 3.40 -10.49
C ASN A 430 -12.10 3.92 -9.12
N VAL A 431 -12.36 3.03 -8.16
CA VAL A 431 -12.76 3.46 -6.79
C VAL A 431 -11.62 4.14 -6.05
N VAL A 432 -10.38 3.66 -6.18
CA VAL A 432 -9.20 4.29 -5.55
C VAL A 432 -9.04 5.74 -6.01
N ILE A 433 -9.27 6.01 -7.30
CA ILE A 433 -9.08 7.35 -7.89
C ILE A 433 -10.29 8.25 -7.64
N ASN A 434 -11.51 7.74 -7.83
CA ASN A 434 -12.73 8.55 -7.76
C ASN A 434 -13.32 8.67 -6.35
N GLY A 435 -13.10 7.68 -5.48
CA GLY A 435 -13.45 7.77 -4.05
C GLY A 435 -14.91 8.10 -3.74
N SER A 436 -15.88 7.61 -4.54
CA SER A 436 -17.29 8.02 -4.43
C SER A 436 -18.27 6.88 -4.18
N VAL A 437 -19.47 7.20 -3.68
CA VAL A 437 -20.55 6.23 -3.48
C VAL A 437 -20.98 5.55 -4.80
N ILE A 438 -20.99 6.29 -5.91
CA ILE A 438 -21.27 5.71 -7.22
C ILE A 438 -20.17 4.72 -7.62
N SER A 439 -18.90 5.02 -7.34
CA SER A 439 -17.82 4.09 -7.64
C SER A 439 -17.87 2.82 -6.76
N LEU A 440 -18.36 2.92 -5.52
CA LEU A 440 -18.55 1.80 -4.60
C LEU A 440 -19.55 0.75 -5.12
N GLY A 441 -20.50 1.14 -5.97
CA GLY A 441 -21.42 0.21 -6.62
C GLY A 441 -20.71 -0.85 -7.47
N TYR A 442 -19.63 -0.49 -8.18
CA TYR A 442 -18.86 -1.46 -8.97
C TYR A 442 -18.20 -2.52 -8.09
N VAL A 443 -17.54 -2.07 -7.03
CA VAL A 443 -16.80 -2.94 -6.11
C VAL A 443 -17.75 -3.80 -5.28
N SER A 444 -18.92 -3.28 -4.92
CA SER A 444 -19.97 -4.04 -4.24
C SER A 444 -20.49 -5.18 -5.11
N LEU A 445 -20.78 -4.93 -6.39
CA LEU A 445 -21.18 -5.98 -7.33
C LEU A 445 -20.07 -7.03 -7.52
N LEU A 446 -18.81 -6.59 -7.56
CA LEU A 446 -17.66 -7.47 -7.72
C LEU A 446 -17.47 -8.41 -6.51
N PHE A 447 -17.41 -7.87 -5.30
CA PHE A 447 -17.13 -8.65 -4.09
C PHE A 447 -18.34 -9.36 -3.50
N ALA A 448 -19.57 -8.92 -3.80
CA ALA A 448 -20.77 -9.62 -3.37
C ALA A 448 -21.19 -10.72 -4.34
N TRP A 449 -20.94 -10.57 -5.64
CA TRP A 449 -21.47 -11.51 -6.66
C TRP A 449 -20.43 -11.96 -7.68
N GLY A 450 -19.65 -11.05 -8.27
CA GLY A 450 -18.76 -11.33 -9.40
C GLY A 450 -17.78 -12.47 -9.15
N ILE A 451 -16.96 -12.37 -8.09
CA ILE A 451 -15.87 -13.31 -7.81
C ILE A 451 -16.38 -14.68 -7.33
N PHE A 452 -17.59 -14.75 -6.78
CA PHE A 452 -18.14 -16.02 -6.29
C PHE A 452 -18.63 -16.96 -7.41
N CYS A 453 -18.82 -16.44 -8.62
CA CYS A 453 -19.26 -17.22 -9.77
C CYS A 453 -18.08 -18.01 -10.38
N ILE A 454 -17.95 -19.30 -10.05
CA ILE A 454 -16.96 -20.22 -10.63
C ILE A 454 -17.68 -21.32 -11.42
N PRO A 455 -17.22 -21.69 -12.64
CA PRO A 455 -15.92 -21.32 -13.26
C PRO A 455 -15.82 -19.91 -13.84
N TRP A 456 -16.94 -19.28 -14.22
CA TRP A 456 -16.94 -17.92 -14.80
C TRP A 456 -18.10 -17.07 -14.28
N PRO A 457 -17.94 -15.74 -14.25
CA PRO A 457 -19.05 -14.84 -13.97
C PRO A 457 -20.16 -14.93 -15.03
N THR A 458 -21.40 -14.91 -14.58
CA THR A 458 -22.58 -15.09 -15.44
C THR A 458 -22.75 -13.94 -16.43
N LYS A 459 -23.43 -14.21 -17.56
CA LYS A 459 -23.84 -13.16 -18.51
C LYS A 459 -24.64 -12.04 -17.83
N THR A 460 -25.45 -12.36 -16.84
CA THR A 460 -26.24 -11.38 -16.06
C THR A 460 -25.36 -10.45 -15.24
N PHE A 461 -24.28 -10.94 -14.63
CA PHE A 461 -23.30 -10.12 -13.93
C PHE A 461 -22.64 -9.12 -14.89
N TRP A 462 -22.11 -9.59 -16.02
CA TRP A 462 -21.44 -8.72 -16.99
C TRP A 462 -22.37 -7.67 -17.60
N LEU A 463 -23.62 -8.05 -17.91
CA LEU A 463 -24.64 -7.09 -18.36
C LEU A 463 -24.97 -6.05 -17.29
N SER A 464 -25.05 -6.45 -16.03
CA SER A 464 -25.31 -5.54 -14.91
C SER A 464 -24.16 -4.53 -14.75
N MET A 465 -22.90 -4.97 -14.85
CA MET A 465 -21.72 -4.09 -14.81
C MET A 465 -21.68 -3.10 -15.98
N ILE A 466 -21.96 -3.58 -17.20
CA ILE A 466 -22.02 -2.72 -18.39
C ILE A 466 -23.14 -1.70 -18.24
N PHE A 467 -24.35 -2.14 -17.89
CA PHE A 467 -25.49 -1.24 -17.69
C PHE A 467 -25.22 -0.21 -16.60
N TYR A 468 -24.65 -0.63 -15.48
CA TYR A 468 -24.26 0.28 -14.40
C TYR A 468 -23.22 1.30 -14.87
N SER A 469 -22.19 0.88 -15.62
CA SER A 469 -21.20 1.83 -16.16
C SER A 469 -21.79 2.85 -17.13
N MET A 470 -22.73 2.44 -17.97
CA MET A 470 -23.46 3.35 -18.85
C MET A 470 -24.32 4.32 -18.03
N LEU A 471 -25.05 3.82 -17.02
CA LEU A 471 -25.87 4.64 -16.12
C LEU A 471 -25.04 5.70 -15.39
N VAL A 472 -23.87 5.32 -14.86
CA VAL A 472 -22.96 6.24 -14.15
C VAL A 472 -22.48 7.36 -15.08
N LEU A 473 -22.10 7.04 -16.31
CA LEU A 473 -21.69 8.05 -17.30
C LEU A 473 -22.84 8.98 -17.69
N VAL A 474 -24.06 8.45 -17.88
CA VAL A 474 -25.27 9.26 -18.12
C VAL A 474 -25.54 10.18 -16.94
N LEU A 475 -25.47 9.67 -15.71
CA LEU A 475 -25.69 10.47 -14.49
C LEU A 475 -24.63 11.57 -14.36
N LYS A 476 -23.33 11.22 -14.43
CA LYS A 476 -22.23 12.19 -14.37
C LYS A 476 -22.37 13.29 -15.42
N TYR A 477 -22.81 12.94 -16.64
CA TYR A 477 -23.05 13.90 -17.70
C TYR A 477 -24.31 14.76 -17.45
N ALA A 478 -25.41 14.16 -17.00
CA ALA A 478 -26.67 14.87 -16.73
C ALA A 478 -26.52 15.92 -15.61
N PHE A 479 -25.77 15.59 -14.55
CA PHE A 479 -25.53 16.51 -13.44
C PHE A 479 -24.63 17.71 -13.79
N GLN A 480 -23.89 17.67 -14.91
CA GLN A 480 -23.18 18.87 -15.40
C GLN A 480 -24.16 19.99 -15.79
N PHE A 481 -25.37 19.67 -16.27
CA PHE A 481 -26.38 20.67 -16.62
C PHE A 481 -26.99 21.37 -15.39
N TYR A 482 -27.01 20.71 -14.24
CA TYR A 482 -27.54 21.29 -13.01
C TYR A 482 -26.68 22.48 -12.53
N SER A 483 -25.36 22.42 -12.71
CA SER A 483 -24.42 23.49 -12.38
C SER A 483 -24.53 24.71 -13.30
N ILE A 484 -25.02 24.53 -14.53
CA ILE A 484 -25.11 25.63 -15.52
C ILE A 484 -26.17 26.68 -15.10
N ASN A 485 -27.12 26.32 -14.23
CA ASN A 485 -28.20 27.20 -13.76
C ASN A 485 -27.97 27.79 -12.34
N TYR A 486 -26.95 27.36 -11.60
CA TYR A 486 -26.70 27.78 -10.21
C TYR A 486 -25.25 28.27 -10.07
N HIS A 487 -25.07 29.58 -9.83
CA HIS A 487 -23.79 30.29 -9.96
C HIS A 487 -23.19 30.75 -8.61
N ASP A 488 -23.44 30.03 -7.52
CA ASP A 488 -22.83 30.39 -6.23
C ASP A 488 -21.37 29.89 -6.15
N GLU A 489 -20.44 30.84 -6.09
CA GLU A 489 -19.01 30.63 -5.81
C GLU A 489 -18.78 29.99 -4.42
N ASP A 490 -19.75 30.07 -3.51
CA ASP A 490 -19.69 29.53 -2.15
C ASP A 490 -19.80 28.00 -2.07
N LEU A 491 -20.26 27.30 -3.12
CA LEU A 491 -20.36 25.84 -3.11
C LEU A 491 -19.01 25.13 -3.37
N GLN A 492 -17.97 25.87 -3.79
CA GLN A 492 -16.64 25.33 -4.08
C GLN A 492 -15.69 25.32 -2.87
N SER A 493 -15.96 26.12 -1.84
CA SER A 493 -15.07 26.32 -0.68
C SER A 493 -15.42 25.44 0.53
N GLN A 494 -16.59 24.80 0.54
CA GLN A 494 -17.00 23.99 1.68
C GLN A 494 -16.48 22.56 1.54
N THR A 495 -15.49 22.24 2.39
CA THR A 495 -15.17 20.95 3.04
C THR A 495 -15.53 19.66 2.28
N GLY A 496 -14.65 18.64 2.31
CA GLY A 496 -14.86 17.33 1.68
C GLY A 496 -16.15 16.56 2.03
N PHE A 497 -17.06 17.13 2.83
CA PHE A 497 -18.35 16.61 3.24
C PHE A 497 -19.57 17.27 2.56
N SER A 498 -19.43 17.98 1.44
CA SER A 498 -20.59 18.40 0.65
C SER A 498 -21.26 17.19 -0.04
N THR A 499 -22.58 17.11 0.04
CA THR A 499 -23.40 15.99 -0.48
C THR A 499 -23.11 15.60 -1.94
N PRO A 500 -22.80 16.52 -2.88
CA PRO A 500 -22.44 16.15 -4.26
C PRO A 500 -21.08 15.44 -4.35
N ASN A 501 -20.09 15.88 -3.56
CA ASN A 501 -18.74 15.31 -3.57
C ASN A 501 -18.71 13.88 -3.01
N ILE A 502 -19.45 13.61 -1.92
CA ILE A 502 -19.59 12.25 -1.37
C ILE A 502 -20.25 11.31 -2.38
N LEU A 503 -21.30 11.78 -3.07
CA LEU A 503 -21.97 10.97 -4.09
C LEU A 503 -21.06 10.68 -5.31
N GLY A 504 -20.02 11.49 -5.54
CA GLY A 504 -19.15 11.43 -6.73
C GLY A 504 -19.62 12.28 -7.89
N ILE A 505 -20.51 13.24 -7.62
CA ILE A 505 -21.02 14.22 -8.57
C ILE A 505 -20.27 15.53 -8.28
N VAL A 506 -19.06 15.63 -8.86
CA VAL A 506 -18.25 16.85 -8.77
C VAL A 506 -18.54 17.73 -9.99
N TYR A 507 -18.78 19.01 -9.73
CA TYR A 507 -19.03 20.02 -10.75
C TYR A 507 -17.69 20.58 -11.26
N TYR A 508 -17.50 20.58 -12.58
CA TYR A 508 -16.26 21.08 -13.19
C TYR A 508 -16.52 22.32 -14.02
N LYS A 509 -15.77 23.39 -13.74
CA LYS A 509 -15.81 24.65 -14.50
C LYS A 509 -15.36 24.46 -15.95
N HIS A 510 -14.45 23.51 -16.20
CA HIS A 510 -13.95 23.20 -17.54
C HIS A 510 -14.28 21.78 -17.99
N SER A 511 -14.68 21.64 -19.26
CA SER A 511 -14.95 20.36 -19.93
C SER A 511 -13.76 19.39 -19.90
N SER A 512 -12.53 19.91 -19.82
CA SER A 512 -11.31 19.10 -19.69
C SER A 512 -11.20 18.38 -18.36
N ASP A 513 -11.71 18.99 -17.28
CA ASP A 513 -11.63 18.41 -15.94
C ASP A 513 -12.74 17.38 -15.71
N PHE A 514 -13.92 17.58 -16.33
CA PHE A 514 -14.92 16.53 -16.47
C PHE A 514 -14.34 15.27 -17.14
N PHE A 515 -13.59 15.45 -18.23
CA PHE A 515 -12.95 14.34 -18.92
C PHE A 515 -11.98 13.60 -18.00
N LYS A 516 -11.06 14.29 -17.32
CA LYS A 516 -10.10 13.67 -16.39
C LYS A 516 -10.79 12.77 -15.35
N ASN A 517 -11.95 13.19 -14.85
CA ASN A 517 -12.73 12.43 -13.89
C ASN A 517 -13.49 11.24 -14.47
N ALA A 518 -14.02 11.38 -15.68
CA ALA A 518 -14.81 10.35 -16.32
C ALA A 518 -13.95 9.33 -17.10
N VAL A 519 -12.71 9.64 -17.44
CA VAL A 519 -11.79 8.78 -18.22
C VAL A 519 -11.71 7.37 -17.66
N TRP A 520 -11.64 7.21 -16.34
CA TRP A 520 -11.54 5.89 -15.71
C TRP A 520 -12.82 5.06 -15.86
N ASP A 521 -14.00 5.69 -15.79
CA ASP A 521 -15.28 5.01 -16.08
C ASP A 521 -15.38 4.61 -17.57
N MET A 522 -14.84 5.45 -18.46
CA MET A 522 -14.80 5.18 -19.90
C MET A 522 -13.87 4.01 -20.23
N LEU A 523 -12.66 4.01 -19.67
CA LEU A 523 -11.70 2.92 -19.81
C LEU A 523 -12.28 1.62 -19.27
N LEU A 524 -12.99 1.67 -18.13
CA LEU A 524 -13.69 0.53 -17.56
C LEU A 524 -14.80 0.01 -18.50
N LEU A 525 -15.63 0.89 -19.06
CA LEU A 525 -16.68 0.50 -20.02
C LEU A 525 -16.06 -0.14 -21.28
N ILE A 526 -14.97 0.43 -21.82
CA ILE A 526 -14.27 -0.14 -22.98
C ILE A 526 -13.72 -1.52 -22.64
N ALA A 527 -13.08 -1.69 -21.48
CA ALA A 527 -12.57 -2.99 -21.04
C ALA A 527 -13.68 -4.03 -20.88
N LEU A 528 -14.83 -3.65 -20.29
CA LEU A 528 -16.01 -4.51 -20.17
C LEU A 528 -16.56 -4.94 -21.55
N LEU A 529 -16.58 -4.04 -22.52
CA LEU A 529 -17.04 -4.34 -23.88
C LEU A 529 -16.07 -5.24 -24.65
N ILE A 530 -14.76 -5.04 -24.47
CA ILE A 530 -13.73 -5.92 -25.02
C ILE A 530 -13.91 -7.33 -24.43
N ASN A 531 -14.05 -7.46 -23.11
CA ASN A 531 -14.26 -8.74 -22.46
C ASN A 531 -15.55 -9.42 -22.92
N ARG A 532 -16.65 -8.67 -23.08
CA ARG A 532 -17.88 -9.19 -23.69
C ARG A 532 -17.63 -9.74 -25.10
N GLY A 533 -16.80 -9.07 -25.89
CA GLY A 533 -16.37 -9.57 -27.21
C GLY A 533 -15.58 -10.88 -27.12
N LEU A 534 -14.68 -10.99 -26.14
CA LEU A 534 -13.88 -12.20 -25.88
C LEU A 534 -14.75 -13.37 -25.42
N LEU A 535 -15.67 -13.15 -24.48
CA LEU A 535 -16.60 -14.16 -24.00
C LEU A 535 -17.52 -14.67 -25.11
N LYS A 536 -17.99 -13.78 -26.01
CA LYS A 536 -18.76 -14.18 -27.20
C LYS A 536 -17.91 -14.97 -28.20
N GLN A 537 -16.65 -14.59 -28.40
CA GLN A 537 -15.73 -15.31 -29.28
C GLN A 537 -15.46 -16.73 -28.78
N ASN A 538 -15.39 -16.93 -27.47
CA ASN A 538 -15.11 -18.23 -26.86
C ASN A 538 -16.40 -19.01 -26.52
N GLY A 539 -17.58 -18.49 -26.84
CA GLY A 539 -18.87 -19.17 -26.61
C GLY A 539 -19.33 -19.21 -25.17
N LEU A 540 -18.64 -18.50 -24.28
CA LEU A 540 -18.92 -18.40 -22.84
C LEU A 540 -20.07 -17.42 -22.52
N TRP A 541 -20.57 -16.66 -23.50
CA TRP A 541 -21.65 -15.68 -23.35
C TRP A 541 -23.06 -16.32 -23.52
N ARG A 542 -23.49 -17.16 -22.57
CA ARG A 542 -24.78 -17.90 -22.62
C ARG A 542 -25.74 -17.53 -21.49
N ASP A 543 -27.04 -17.69 -21.72
CA ASP A 543 -28.07 -17.60 -20.65
C ASP A 543 -28.29 -19.00 -20.05
N TYR A 544 -28.30 -19.11 -18.72
CA TYR A 544 -28.36 -20.40 -18.03
C TYR A 544 -29.79 -20.98 -17.89
N SER A 545 -30.87 -20.25 -18.22
CA SER A 545 -32.22 -20.84 -18.13
C SER A 545 -33.26 -20.26 -19.11
N ASN A 546 -33.97 -21.17 -19.78
CA ASN A 546 -35.13 -20.94 -20.65
C ASN A 546 -36.45 -21.16 -19.86
N THR A 547 -36.80 -20.28 -18.93
CA THR A 547 -38.09 -20.41 -18.23
C THR A 547 -38.80 -19.07 -18.08
N HIS A 548 -40.03 -19.00 -18.60
CA HIS A 548 -40.95 -17.86 -18.54
C HIS A 548 -41.57 -17.71 -17.13
N SER A 549 -40.86 -17.09 -16.20
CA SER A 549 -41.42 -16.66 -14.92
C SER A 549 -41.06 -15.19 -14.62
N SER A 550 -41.80 -14.56 -13.70
CA SER A 550 -41.61 -13.15 -13.34
C SER A 550 -40.18 -12.89 -12.82
N ILE A 551 -39.56 -11.83 -13.33
CA ILE A 551 -38.12 -11.54 -13.19
C ILE A 551 -37.64 -11.54 -11.73
N LEU A 552 -38.45 -10.99 -10.80
CA LEU A 552 -38.07 -10.84 -9.39
C LEU A 552 -38.09 -12.18 -8.61
N TYR A 553 -39.05 -13.07 -8.89
CA TYR A 553 -39.12 -14.37 -8.23
C TYR A 553 -37.96 -15.28 -8.66
N ARG A 554 -37.63 -15.24 -9.96
CA ARG A 554 -36.48 -15.93 -10.56
C ARG A 554 -35.16 -15.47 -9.95
N ILE A 555 -34.91 -14.16 -9.86
CA ILE A 555 -33.67 -13.62 -9.28
C ILE A 555 -33.50 -14.06 -7.83
N LYS A 556 -34.56 -14.00 -7.00
CA LYS A 556 -34.47 -14.38 -5.58
C LYS A 556 -34.19 -15.87 -5.38
N ASN A 557 -34.83 -16.74 -6.15
CA ASN A 557 -34.67 -18.19 -6.00
C ASN A 557 -33.32 -18.66 -6.58
N ASP A 558 -32.92 -18.15 -7.74
CA ASP A 558 -31.65 -18.48 -8.38
C ASP A 558 -30.46 -18.01 -7.53
N THR A 559 -30.54 -16.81 -6.93
CA THR A 559 -29.49 -16.31 -6.02
C THR A 559 -29.42 -17.12 -4.73
N LYS A 560 -30.56 -17.44 -4.09
CA LYS A 560 -30.58 -18.28 -2.89
C LYS A 560 -29.99 -19.67 -3.18
N LEU A 561 -30.37 -20.27 -4.31
CA LEU A 561 -29.87 -21.58 -4.73
C LEU A 561 -28.37 -21.53 -5.04
N PHE A 562 -27.90 -20.45 -5.68
CA PHE A 562 -26.47 -20.23 -5.95
C PHE A 562 -25.64 -20.18 -4.67
N TYR A 563 -25.99 -19.31 -3.71
CA TYR A 563 -25.23 -19.23 -2.45
C TYR A 563 -25.35 -20.51 -1.63
N PHE A 564 -26.50 -21.19 -1.68
CA PHE A 564 -26.65 -22.49 -1.03
C PHE A 564 -25.71 -23.55 -1.60
N ARG A 565 -25.55 -23.62 -2.94
CA ARG A 565 -24.58 -24.50 -3.60
C ARG A 565 -23.13 -24.08 -3.35
N LEU A 566 -22.85 -22.78 -3.22
CA LEU A 566 -21.50 -22.28 -2.93
C LEU A 566 -21.06 -22.63 -1.49
N LEU A 567 -21.99 -22.56 -0.55
CA LEU A 567 -21.74 -22.75 0.88
C LEU A 567 -21.95 -24.20 1.35
N SER A 568 -22.28 -25.12 0.43
CA SER A 568 -22.44 -26.54 0.78
C SER A 568 -21.07 -27.23 0.84
N PRO A 569 -20.78 -27.98 1.93
CA PRO A 569 -19.46 -28.61 2.12
C PRO A 569 -19.20 -29.78 1.14
N ASN A 570 -20.25 -30.32 0.50
CA ASN A 570 -20.18 -31.54 -0.30
C ASN A 570 -19.75 -31.31 -1.76
N ILE A 571 -19.60 -30.06 -2.20
CA ILE A 571 -19.19 -29.71 -3.58
C ILE A 571 -17.91 -28.90 -3.50
N SER A 572 -16.80 -29.55 -3.16
CA SER A 572 -15.51 -28.88 -3.02
C SER A 572 -14.74 -28.97 -4.34
N ARG A 573 -14.30 -27.83 -4.87
CA ARG A 573 -13.77 -27.66 -6.24
C ARG A 573 -12.24 -27.62 -6.29
N GLY A 574 -11.57 -28.62 -5.69
CA GLY A 574 -10.12 -28.63 -5.56
C GLY A 574 -9.63 -27.62 -4.53
N ALA A 575 -9.60 -28.05 -3.26
CA ALA A 575 -9.28 -27.20 -2.13
C ALA A 575 -7.82 -26.73 -2.18
N THR A 576 -7.63 -25.41 -2.28
CA THR A 576 -6.32 -24.74 -2.31
C THR A 576 -6.20 -23.81 -1.11
N ASP A 577 -4.96 -23.61 -0.64
CA ASP A 577 -4.67 -22.79 0.55
C ASP A 577 -4.14 -21.41 0.14
N TYR A 578 -5.03 -20.41 0.21
CA TYR A 578 -4.71 -19.01 -0.05
C TYR A 578 -4.52 -18.19 1.23
N TYR A 579 -4.60 -18.79 2.42
CA TYR A 579 -4.54 -18.05 3.68
C TYR A 579 -3.25 -17.24 3.84
N VAL A 580 -2.12 -17.76 3.37
CA VAL A 580 -0.83 -17.06 3.46
C VAL A 580 -0.80 -15.80 2.61
N MET A 581 -1.42 -15.84 1.43
CA MET A 581 -1.56 -14.66 0.58
C MET A 581 -2.51 -13.63 1.21
N MET A 582 -3.56 -14.09 1.89
CA MET A 582 -4.45 -13.21 2.66
C MET A 582 -3.70 -12.51 3.79
N LEU A 583 -2.94 -13.26 4.60
CA LEU A 583 -2.13 -12.72 5.69
C LEU A 583 -1.09 -11.72 5.17
N PHE A 584 -0.48 -11.99 4.02
CA PHE A 584 0.46 -11.07 3.39
C PHE A 584 -0.18 -9.71 3.08
N PHE A 585 -1.37 -9.69 2.48
CA PHE A 585 -2.07 -8.43 2.21
C PHE A 585 -2.54 -7.72 3.48
N ASP A 586 -2.95 -8.46 4.51
CA ASP A 586 -3.29 -7.85 5.80
C ASP A 586 -2.06 -7.26 6.51
N VAL A 587 -0.88 -7.89 6.40
CA VAL A 587 0.39 -7.32 6.90
C VAL A 587 0.75 -6.05 6.12
N LEU A 588 0.58 -6.03 4.80
CA LEU A 588 0.76 -4.80 4.01
C LEU A 588 -0.22 -3.69 4.45
N CYS A 589 -1.47 -4.02 4.74
CA CYS A 589 -2.42 -3.07 5.33
C CYS A 589 -1.96 -2.56 6.70
N MET A 590 -1.41 -3.43 7.56
CA MET A 590 -0.89 -3.01 8.85
C MET A 590 0.31 -2.06 8.70
N ILE A 591 1.20 -2.35 7.75
CA ILE A 591 2.35 -1.51 7.41
C ILE A 591 1.89 -0.13 6.92
N THR A 592 0.91 -0.06 6.00
CA THR A 592 0.40 1.23 5.51
C THR A 592 -0.27 2.05 6.60
N ILE A 593 -0.96 1.41 7.55
CA ILE A 593 -1.50 2.07 8.74
C ILE A 593 -0.35 2.65 9.57
N VAL A 594 0.61 1.81 9.99
CA VAL A 594 1.71 2.19 10.91
C VAL A 594 2.59 3.30 10.34
N PHE A 595 2.92 3.28 9.05
CA PHE A 595 3.71 4.34 8.43
C PHE A 595 2.87 5.55 8.01
N GLY A 596 1.54 5.41 7.94
CA GLY A 596 0.60 6.46 7.54
C GLY A 596 0.07 7.31 8.70
N VAL A 597 0.75 7.41 9.85
CA VAL A 597 0.24 8.13 11.05
C VAL A 597 -0.23 9.55 10.73
N SER A 598 0.51 10.29 9.89
CA SER A 598 0.17 11.65 9.46
C SER A 598 -1.13 11.71 8.65
N SER A 599 -1.47 10.62 7.96
CA SER A 599 -2.62 10.54 7.06
C SER A 599 -3.92 10.11 7.75
N PHE A 600 -3.85 9.63 9.00
CA PHE A 600 -5.01 9.13 9.76
C PHE A 600 -5.31 9.96 11.02
N GLY A 601 -4.62 11.08 11.22
CA GLY A 601 -4.79 12.01 12.35
C GLY A 601 -5.50 13.33 11.99
N VAL A 602 -5.86 14.12 13.01
CA VAL A 602 -6.56 15.40 12.87
C VAL A 602 -5.57 16.49 12.42
N GLY A 603 -5.69 16.92 11.15
CA GLY A 603 -5.57 18.34 10.78
C GLY A 603 -4.20 19.04 10.77
N ILE A 604 -3.13 18.48 10.21
CA ILE A 604 -1.98 19.28 9.71
C ILE A 604 -1.38 18.65 8.44
N ALA A 605 -2.18 18.41 7.40
CA ALA A 605 -1.67 17.88 6.13
C ALA A 605 -1.28 19.02 5.19
N GLY A 606 0.02 19.33 5.16
CA GLY A 606 0.59 20.33 4.26
C GLY A 606 2.08 20.13 3.97
N GLU A 607 2.89 19.63 4.91
CA GLU A 607 4.35 19.54 4.70
C GLU A 607 5.02 18.36 5.42
N GLY A 608 5.49 17.37 4.63
CA GLY A 608 6.72 16.59 4.87
C GLY A 608 6.81 15.62 6.07
N VAL A 609 7.75 14.68 5.96
CA VAL A 609 8.10 13.60 6.92
C VAL A 609 8.48 14.11 8.33
N GLY A 610 8.64 15.42 8.53
CA GLY A 610 8.94 16.05 9.83
C GLY A 610 7.80 16.02 10.86
N GLN A 611 6.59 15.60 10.49
CA GLN A 611 5.40 15.64 11.36
C GLN A 611 5.28 14.46 12.34
N ALA A 612 5.86 13.30 12.05
CA ALA A 612 5.94 12.23 13.06
C ALA A 612 6.71 12.71 14.30
N ALA A 613 7.72 13.55 14.09
CA ALA A 613 8.47 14.18 15.17
C ALA A 613 7.62 15.19 15.95
N THR A 614 6.67 15.89 15.33
CA THR A 614 5.77 16.83 16.05
C THR A 614 4.73 16.10 16.91
N PHE A 615 4.24 14.92 16.49
CA PHE A 615 3.39 14.06 17.33
C PHE A 615 4.15 13.50 18.55
N ILE A 616 5.42 13.09 18.35
CA ILE A 616 6.30 12.66 19.44
C ILE A 616 6.61 13.84 20.36
N GLN A 617 6.86 15.03 19.80
CA GLN A 617 7.12 16.26 20.53
C GLN A 617 5.92 16.67 21.40
N ASN A 618 4.71 16.49 20.90
CA ASN A 618 3.46 16.84 21.60
C ASN A 618 2.87 15.68 22.43
N ASN A 619 3.55 14.53 22.52
CA ASN A 619 3.09 13.32 23.23
C ASN A 619 1.62 12.94 22.95
N TYR A 620 1.12 13.19 21.74
CA TYR A 620 -0.27 12.96 21.38
C TYR A 620 -0.37 11.98 20.21
N ILE A 621 -1.05 10.84 20.45
CA ILE A 621 -1.35 9.85 19.41
C ILE A 621 -2.85 9.95 19.07
N PRO A 622 -3.21 10.17 17.79
CA PRO A 622 -4.62 10.25 17.39
C PRO A 622 -5.40 8.96 17.71
N LEU A 623 -6.51 9.09 18.43
CA LEU A 623 -7.39 7.95 18.76
C LEU A 623 -7.90 7.16 17.54
N PRO A 624 -8.32 7.81 16.42
CA PRO A 624 -8.80 7.08 15.24
C PRO A 624 -7.74 6.17 14.61
N PHE A 625 -6.47 6.58 14.65
CA PHE A 625 -5.34 5.78 14.19
C PHE A 625 -5.17 4.51 15.05
N VAL A 626 -5.17 4.66 16.38
CA VAL A 626 -5.04 3.52 17.31
C VAL A 626 -6.20 2.54 17.16
N LEU A 627 -7.43 3.06 17.08
CA LEU A 627 -8.62 2.24 16.93
C LEU A 627 -8.63 1.49 15.59
N MET A 628 -8.18 2.12 14.50
CA MET A 628 -8.03 1.45 13.20
C MET A 628 -6.99 0.32 13.25
N LEU A 629 -5.84 0.55 13.89
CA LEU A 629 -4.80 -0.46 14.07
C LEU A 629 -5.32 -1.64 14.91
N LEU A 630 -6.01 -1.35 16.01
CA LEU A 630 -6.61 -2.36 16.89
C LEU A 630 -7.67 -3.19 16.14
N LEU A 631 -8.61 -2.55 15.45
CA LEU A 631 -9.66 -3.24 14.70
C LEU A 631 -9.10 -4.10 13.56
N HIS A 632 -8.07 -3.63 12.86
CA HIS A 632 -7.39 -4.42 11.83
C HIS A 632 -6.68 -5.64 12.44
N PHE A 633 -5.97 -5.47 13.55
CA PHE A 633 -5.34 -6.58 14.26
C PHE A 633 -6.37 -7.62 14.73
N VAL A 634 -7.45 -7.19 15.37
CA VAL A 634 -8.54 -8.09 15.78
C VAL A 634 -9.16 -8.80 14.57
N SER A 635 -9.37 -8.11 13.46
CA SER A 635 -9.84 -8.72 12.21
C SER A 635 -8.91 -9.84 11.72
N MET A 636 -7.59 -9.66 11.81
CA MET A 636 -6.62 -10.71 11.45
C MET A 636 -6.73 -11.93 12.36
N LEU A 637 -6.93 -11.72 13.67
CA LEU A 637 -7.10 -12.83 14.62
C LEU A 637 -8.39 -13.60 14.38
N VAL A 638 -9.50 -12.90 14.16
CA VAL A 638 -10.79 -13.52 13.85
C VAL A 638 -10.69 -14.33 12.54
N ASP A 639 -9.98 -13.81 11.54
CA ASP A 639 -9.83 -14.54 10.29
C ASP A 639 -9.02 -15.84 10.44
N ARG A 640 -7.92 -15.79 11.21
CA ARG A 640 -7.15 -16.99 11.56
C ARG A 640 -8.00 -18.01 12.31
N ALA A 641 -8.85 -17.55 13.24
CA ALA A 641 -9.77 -18.43 13.97
C ALA A 641 -10.77 -19.14 13.04
N ILE A 642 -11.34 -18.42 12.08
CA ILE A 642 -12.26 -18.98 11.08
C ILE A 642 -11.54 -20.00 10.18
N TYR A 643 -10.32 -19.68 9.75
CA TYR A 643 -9.47 -20.58 8.96
C TYR A 643 -9.21 -21.91 9.69
N LEU A 644 -8.81 -21.86 10.96
CA LEU A 644 -8.52 -23.06 11.76
C LEU A 644 -9.77 -23.93 12.00
N ARG A 645 -10.93 -23.30 12.20
CA ARG A 645 -12.23 -24.00 12.34
C ARG A 645 -12.80 -24.51 11.02
N ARG A 646 -12.21 -24.15 9.86
CA ARG A 646 -12.66 -24.52 8.51
C ARG A 646 -14.14 -24.13 8.23
N ALA A 647 -14.61 -23.05 8.84
CA ALA A 647 -16.03 -22.67 8.81
C ALA A 647 -16.36 -21.76 7.61
N LEU A 648 -16.73 -22.35 6.47
CA LEU A 648 -17.02 -21.61 5.22
C LEU A 648 -18.17 -20.59 5.37
N LYS A 649 -19.27 -20.96 6.04
CA LYS A 649 -20.42 -20.07 6.27
C LYS A 649 -20.04 -18.85 7.10
N LEU A 650 -19.23 -19.06 8.14
CA LEU A 650 -18.75 -17.98 8.99
C LEU A 650 -17.76 -17.08 8.25
N LYS A 651 -16.89 -17.66 7.40
CA LYS A 651 -15.98 -16.90 6.53
C LYS A 651 -16.73 -16.00 5.56
N PHE A 652 -17.78 -16.50 4.92
CA PHE A 652 -18.60 -15.70 4.01
C PHE A 652 -19.33 -14.55 4.72
N ALA A 653 -19.92 -14.81 5.89
CA ALA A 653 -20.53 -13.76 6.71
C ALA A 653 -19.50 -12.70 7.14
N PHE A 654 -18.32 -13.14 7.57
CA PHE A 654 -17.22 -12.27 7.96
C PHE A 654 -16.69 -11.42 6.80
N GLN A 655 -16.59 -11.98 5.59
CA GLN A 655 -16.24 -11.26 4.36
C GLN A 655 -17.20 -10.10 4.10
N ILE A 656 -18.52 -10.34 4.14
CA ILE A 656 -19.53 -9.30 3.93
C ILE A 656 -19.47 -8.23 5.02
N PHE A 657 -19.33 -8.65 6.28
CA PHE A 657 -19.19 -7.72 7.40
C PHE A 657 -17.99 -6.80 7.24
N LEU A 658 -16.81 -7.37 6.94
CA LEU A 658 -15.60 -6.58 6.69
C LEU A 658 -15.72 -5.67 5.48
N LEU A 659 -16.38 -6.13 4.41
CA LEU A 659 -16.62 -5.31 3.23
C LEU A 659 -17.39 -4.04 3.63
N ILE A 660 -18.49 -4.18 4.36
CA ILE A 660 -19.30 -3.04 4.82
C ILE A 660 -18.49 -2.13 5.75
N VAL A 661 -17.81 -2.70 6.76
CA VAL A 661 -17.05 -1.92 7.74
C VAL A 661 -15.94 -1.11 7.07
N TRP A 662 -15.13 -1.70 6.20
CA TRP A 662 -14.00 -1.00 5.57
C TRP A 662 -14.45 0.08 4.58
N HIS A 663 -15.51 -0.16 3.82
CA HIS A 663 -16.06 0.86 2.92
C HIS A 663 -16.70 2.02 3.70
N LEU A 664 -17.45 1.73 4.77
CA LEU A 664 -18.01 2.75 5.65
C LEU A 664 -16.90 3.57 6.34
N TRP A 665 -15.87 2.88 6.84
CA TRP A 665 -14.76 3.50 7.56
C TRP A 665 -13.94 4.43 6.66
N LEU A 666 -13.45 3.95 5.52
CA LEU A 666 -12.49 4.71 4.70
C LEU A 666 -13.14 5.82 3.88
N LEU A 667 -14.39 5.65 3.44
CA LEU A 667 -15.05 6.62 2.56
C LEU A 667 -15.94 7.62 3.31
N PHE A 668 -16.46 7.27 4.49
CA PHE A 668 -17.36 8.16 5.24
C PHE A 668 -16.78 8.61 6.57
N ILE A 669 -16.28 7.69 7.39
CA ILE A 669 -15.79 8.03 8.74
C ILE A 669 -14.45 8.77 8.66
N LEU A 670 -13.51 8.28 7.86
CA LEU A 670 -12.17 8.85 7.75
C LEU A 670 -12.18 10.29 7.20
N PRO A 671 -12.90 10.61 6.10
CA PRO A 671 -12.97 11.97 5.57
C PRO A 671 -13.90 12.89 6.39
N SER A 672 -14.62 12.36 7.39
CA SER A 672 -15.53 13.16 8.21
C SER A 672 -14.80 14.27 8.95
N GLU A 673 -15.52 15.34 9.23
CA GLU A 673 -15.01 16.51 9.97
C GLU A 673 -14.44 16.14 11.34
N SER A 674 -14.88 15.02 11.90
CA SER A 674 -14.49 14.50 13.21
C SER A 674 -13.11 13.81 13.22
N VAL A 675 -12.56 13.41 12.06
CA VAL A 675 -11.35 12.57 12.01
C VAL A 675 -10.18 13.24 11.27
N THR A 676 -10.20 13.37 9.93
CA THR A 676 -9.03 13.89 9.19
C THR A 676 -9.29 15.21 8.46
N ARG A 677 -10.55 15.52 8.11
CA ARG A 677 -10.95 16.64 7.23
C ARG A 677 -10.39 16.59 5.81
N ILE A 678 -9.64 15.55 5.45
CA ILE A 678 -9.02 15.39 4.13
C ILE A 678 -9.87 14.43 3.30
N PRO A 679 -10.21 14.76 2.05
CA PRO A 679 -10.95 13.86 1.18
C PRO A 679 -10.10 12.62 0.84
N PHE A 680 -10.75 11.47 0.70
CA PHE A 680 -10.11 10.19 0.37
C PHE A 680 -9.23 10.27 -0.90
N THR A 681 -9.64 11.07 -1.89
CA THR A 681 -8.94 11.25 -3.17
C THR A 681 -7.57 11.93 -3.04
N MET A 682 -7.34 12.70 -1.97
CA MET A 682 -6.05 13.36 -1.70
C MET A 682 -5.18 12.56 -0.73
N ASN A 683 -5.74 11.53 -0.08
CA ASN A 683 -5.05 10.74 0.93
C ASN A 683 -4.44 9.47 0.32
N THR A 684 -3.17 9.56 -0.09
CA THR A 684 -2.45 8.45 -0.72
C THR A 684 -2.30 7.22 0.18
N ALA A 685 -2.10 7.41 1.50
CA ALA A 685 -2.01 6.29 2.43
C ALA A 685 -3.33 5.53 2.55
N ALA A 686 -4.47 6.25 2.60
CA ALA A 686 -5.79 5.63 2.60
C ALA A 686 -6.12 4.91 1.28
N GLN A 687 -5.67 5.46 0.15
CA GLN A 687 -5.77 4.81 -1.17
C GLN A 687 -4.99 3.50 -1.23
N CYS A 688 -3.72 3.50 -0.78
CA CYS A 688 -2.90 2.29 -0.73
C CYS A 688 -3.50 1.24 0.21
N LEU A 689 -4.00 1.66 1.37
CA LEU A 689 -4.69 0.78 2.31
C LEU A 689 -5.92 0.12 1.67
N TYR A 690 -6.79 0.91 1.04
CA TYR A 690 -7.97 0.39 0.35
C TYR A 690 -7.59 -0.58 -0.76
N PHE A 691 -6.58 -0.26 -1.57
CA PHE A 691 -6.08 -1.13 -2.64
C PHE A 691 -5.62 -2.50 -2.10
N PHE A 692 -4.77 -2.53 -1.08
CA PHE A 692 -4.34 -3.80 -0.48
C PHE A 692 -5.49 -4.56 0.17
N LYS A 693 -6.46 -3.86 0.77
CA LYS A 693 -7.65 -4.51 1.34
C LYS A 693 -8.55 -5.11 0.27
N CYS A 694 -8.68 -4.49 -0.90
CA CYS A 694 -9.36 -5.09 -2.05
C CYS A 694 -8.66 -6.36 -2.54
N LEU A 695 -7.32 -6.38 -2.59
CA LEU A 695 -6.57 -7.60 -2.93
C LEU A 695 -6.81 -8.71 -1.90
N TYR A 696 -6.83 -8.38 -0.60
CA TYR A 696 -7.24 -9.32 0.45
C TYR A 696 -8.66 -9.86 0.19
N PHE A 697 -9.63 -9.00 -0.17
CA PHE A 697 -11.00 -9.46 -0.44
C PHE A 697 -11.09 -10.38 -1.67
N ILE A 698 -10.28 -10.17 -2.72
CA ILE A 698 -10.21 -11.08 -3.87
C ILE A 698 -9.72 -12.45 -3.40
N VAL A 699 -8.58 -12.50 -2.72
CA VAL A 699 -7.98 -13.77 -2.27
C VAL A 699 -8.87 -14.49 -1.26
N SER A 700 -9.51 -13.75 -0.35
CA SER A 700 -10.48 -14.27 0.61
C SER A 700 -11.71 -14.86 -0.09
N ALA A 701 -12.20 -14.22 -1.16
CA ALA A 701 -13.28 -14.78 -1.97
C ALA A 701 -12.83 -16.04 -2.71
N LEU A 702 -11.62 -16.06 -3.29
CA LEU A 702 -11.04 -17.27 -3.92
C LEU A 702 -10.95 -18.42 -2.91
N GLN A 703 -10.53 -18.17 -1.66
CA GLN A 703 -10.51 -19.17 -0.60
C GLN A 703 -11.90 -19.74 -0.31
N ILE A 704 -12.93 -18.89 -0.28
CA ILE A 704 -14.31 -19.34 -0.06
C ILE A 704 -14.77 -20.25 -1.20
N VAL A 705 -14.45 -19.91 -2.45
CA VAL A 705 -14.90 -20.72 -3.58
C VAL A 705 -14.10 -22.03 -3.74
N SER A 706 -12.79 -22.01 -3.50
CA SER A 706 -11.96 -23.20 -3.54
C SER A 706 -12.23 -24.14 -2.35
N GLY A 707 -12.67 -23.61 -1.21
CA GLY A 707 -12.85 -24.36 0.02
C GLY A 707 -11.54 -24.56 0.80
N TYR A 708 -11.62 -25.16 1.99
CA TYR A 708 -10.44 -25.39 2.85
C TYR A 708 -9.83 -26.78 2.61
N PRO A 709 -8.50 -26.90 2.49
CA PRO A 709 -7.84 -28.19 2.35
C PRO A 709 -7.91 -29.00 3.66
N MET A 710 -7.70 -30.32 3.55
CA MET A 710 -7.76 -31.22 4.71
C MET A 710 -6.53 -31.11 5.62
N LYS A 711 -5.37 -30.76 5.06
CA LYS A 711 -4.10 -30.56 5.79
C LYS A 711 -3.82 -29.07 6.01
N ILE A 712 -4.32 -28.50 7.11
CA ILE A 712 -4.08 -27.08 7.47
C ILE A 712 -3.00 -26.90 8.55
N LEU A 713 -2.70 -27.95 9.31
CA LEU A 713 -1.78 -27.87 10.45
C LEU A 713 -0.34 -28.05 9.96
N GLY A 714 0.45 -26.99 10.08
CA GLY A 714 1.87 -26.98 9.73
C GLY A 714 2.43 -25.57 9.55
N TYR A 715 3.76 -25.44 9.58
CA TYR A 715 4.41 -24.17 9.26
C TYR A 715 4.46 -23.99 7.74
N PHE A 716 3.95 -22.85 7.24
CA PHE A 716 4.00 -22.55 5.80
C PHE A 716 5.44 -22.58 5.26
N PHE A 717 6.35 -21.86 5.94
CA PHE A 717 7.77 -21.86 5.60
C PHE A 717 8.44 -23.22 5.83
N GLY A 718 7.78 -24.15 6.55
CA GLY A 718 8.29 -25.47 6.89
C GLY A 718 8.03 -26.57 5.85
N ARG A 719 7.41 -26.26 4.70
CA ARG A 719 7.06 -27.29 3.68
C ARG A 719 8.26 -27.84 2.92
N HIS A 720 9.27 -27.02 2.67
CA HIS A 720 10.47 -27.40 1.92
C HIS A 720 11.70 -27.25 2.79
N TYR A 721 12.72 -28.08 2.56
CA TYR A 721 13.99 -28.07 3.29
C TYR A 721 15.09 -27.32 2.51
N THR A 722 14.77 -26.15 1.96
CA THR A 722 15.76 -25.34 1.22
C THR A 722 16.44 -24.32 2.13
N THR A 723 17.62 -23.84 1.74
CA THR A 723 18.30 -22.77 2.51
C THR A 723 17.45 -21.51 2.59
N VAL A 724 16.72 -21.18 1.52
CA VAL A 724 15.82 -20.02 1.49
C VAL A 724 14.67 -20.18 2.48
N SER A 725 13.99 -21.33 2.49
CA SER A 725 12.91 -21.57 3.46
C SER A 725 13.40 -21.55 4.91
N GLY A 726 14.59 -22.07 5.19
CA GLY A 726 15.23 -21.98 6.51
C GLY A 726 15.52 -20.54 6.95
N ILE A 727 15.97 -19.67 6.04
CA ILE A 727 16.19 -18.25 6.33
C ILE A 727 14.85 -17.56 6.61
N LEU A 728 13.82 -17.77 5.78
CA LEU A 728 12.50 -17.18 6.01
C LEU A 728 11.88 -17.67 7.33
N PHE A 729 12.03 -18.95 7.65
CA PHE A 729 11.58 -19.52 8.92
C PHE A 729 12.33 -18.91 10.12
N SER A 730 13.63 -18.69 9.98
CA SER A 730 14.44 -18.02 11.01
C SER A 730 14.00 -16.57 11.22
N VAL A 731 13.78 -15.82 10.13
CA VAL A 731 13.26 -14.45 10.19
C VAL A 731 11.88 -14.41 10.85
N TYR A 732 10.99 -15.35 10.50
CA TYR A 732 9.67 -15.48 11.12
C TYR A 732 9.75 -15.66 12.64
N ARG A 733 10.69 -16.46 13.15
CA ARG A 733 10.88 -16.67 14.60
C ARG A 733 11.49 -15.48 15.34
N VAL A 734 12.17 -14.58 14.64
CA VAL A 734 12.75 -13.36 15.22
C VAL A 734 11.71 -12.26 15.41
N ILE A 735 10.58 -12.31 14.68
CA ILE A 735 9.51 -11.31 14.81
C ILE A 735 8.93 -11.39 16.23
N PRO A 736 8.97 -10.30 17.02
CA PRO A 736 8.49 -10.33 18.40
C PRO A 736 7.01 -10.71 18.51
N LEU A 737 6.68 -11.59 19.46
CA LEU A 737 5.33 -12.02 19.82
C LEU A 737 4.54 -12.75 18.72
N LEU A 738 5.01 -12.78 17.47
CA LEU A 738 4.28 -13.38 16.35
C LEU A 738 4.26 -14.92 16.41
N PRO A 739 5.39 -15.63 16.66
CA PRO A 739 5.38 -17.07 16.87
C PRO A 739 4.52 -17.48 18.06
N GLU A 740 4.66 -16.79 19.20
CA GLU A 740 3.95 -17.11 20.43
C GLU A 740 2.44 -16.89 20.27
N LEU A 741 2.04 -15.76 19.68
CA LEU A 741 0.63 -15.46 19.40
C LEU A 741 0.03 -16.51 18.47
N ARG A 742 0.76 -16.91 17.43
CA ARG A 742 0.31 -17.96 16.50
C ARG A 742 0.11 -19.27 17.23
N GLU A 743 1.08 -19.73 18.02
CA GLU A 743 1.00 -21.03 18.68
C GLU A 743 -0.15 -21.09 19.71
N VAL A 744 -0.35 -20.00 20.46
CA VAL A 744 -1.49 -19.86 21.38
C VAL A 744 -2.80 -19.88 20.62
N MET A 745 -2.92 -19.16 19.49
CA MET A 745 -4.12 -19.18 18.66
C MET A 745 -4.40 -20.55 18.04
N ASP A 746 -3.37 -21.19 17.51
CA ASP A 746 -3.48 -22.53 16.94
C ASP A 746 -3.98 -23.51 18.03
N TRP A 747 -3.52 -23.40 19.29
CA TRP A 747 -4.04 -24.18 20.42
C TRP A 747 -5.50 -23.86 20.77
N VAL A 748 -5.90 -22.58 20.84
CA VAL A 748 -7.27 -22.17 21.22
C VAL A 748 -8.33 -22.66 20.22
N PHE A 749 -8.02 -22.65 18.92
CA PHE A 749 -9.01 -22.93 17.88
C PHE A 749 -8.93 -24.32 17.26
N THR A 750 -7.95 -25.13 17.65
CA THR A 750 -7.85 -26.53 17.26
C THR A 750 -8.35 -27.43 18.39
N ASP A 751 -9.04 -28.50 18.03
CA ASP A 751 -9.46 -29.51 18.99
C ASP A 751 -8.22 -30.38 19.30
N THR A 752 -7.76 -30.45 20.56
CA THR A 752 -6.58 -31.22 21.01
C THR A 752 -6.77 -31.66 22.47
N ALA A 753 -6.17 -32.78 22.87
CA ALA A 753 -6.11 -33.20 24.28
C ALA A 753 -5.00 -32.51 25.10
N LEU A 754 -4.09 -31.79 24.45
CA LEU A 754 -2.89 -31.26 25.11
C LEU A 754 -3.17 -29.96 25.86
N SER A 755 -2.52 -29.82 27.01
CA SER A 755 -2.41 -28.53 27.70
C SER A 755 -1.58 -27.53 26.90
N LEU A 756 -1.81 -26.22 27.09
CA LEU A 756 -1.09 -25.16 26.38
C LEU A 756 0.44 -25.31 26.48
N PHE A 757 0.99 -25.58 27.67
CA PHE A 757 2.44 -25.71 27.83
C PHE A 757 3.01 -26.96 27.13
N ASN A 758 2.25 -28.06 27.09
CA ASN A 758 2.68 -29.25 26.34
C ASN A 758 2.59 -29.00 24.83
N TRP A 759 1.59 -28.24 24.37
CA TRP A 759 1.49 -27.79 22.99
C TRP A 759 2.71 -26.94 22.58
N LEU A 760 3.03 -25.90 23.34
CA LEU A 760 4.19 -25.03 23.10
C LEU A 760 5.50 -25.83 23.05
N ARG A 761 5.68 -26.80 23.96
CA ARG A 761 6.86 -27.69 23.96
C ARG A 761 6.97 -28.51 22.67
N VAL A 762 5.88 -29.09 22.19
CA VAL A 762 5.88 -29.88 20.94
C VAL A 762 6.20 -28.99 19.74
N GLN A 763 5.66 -27.77 19.70
CA GLN A 763 5.92 -26.82 18.62
C GLN A 763 7.37 -26.33 18.60
N GLU A 764 7.93 -26.00 19.76
CA GLU A 764 9.33 -25.57 19.89
C GLU A 764 10.30 -26.69 19.48
N ILE A 765 10.02 -27.94 19.89
CA ILE A 765 10.80 -29.12 19.47
C ILE A 765 10.77 -29.26 17.95
N TYR A 766 9.58 -29.18 17.33
CA TYR A 766 9.45 -29.26 15.88
C TYR A 766 10.22 -28.13 15.18
N ALA A 767 10.11 -26.89 15.65
CA ALA A 767 10.76 -25.73 15.07
C ALA A 767 12.30 -25.85 15.10
N LYS A 768 12.86 -26.37 16.19
CA LYS A 768 14.30 -26.66 16.30
C LYS A 768 14.74 -27.79 15.36
N LEU A 769 14.02 -28.92 15.36
CA LEU A 769 14.33 -30.06 14.48
C LEU A 769 14.26 -29.68 12.99
N TYR A 770 13.31 -28.83 12.60
CA TYR A 770 13.19 -28.33 11.24
C TYR A 770 14.43 -27.54 10.81
N LEU A 771 14.91 -26.61 11.65
CA LEU A 771 16.13 -25.83 11.37
C LEU A 771 17.37 -26.72 11.27
N VAL A 772 17.47 -27.74 12.12
CA VAL A 772 18.54 -28.74 12.03
C VAL A 772 18.44 -29.51 10.72
N LYS A 773 17.26 -29.96 10.29
CA LYS A 773 17.08 -30.65 9.01
C LYS A 773 17.50 -29.81 7.82
N VAL A 774 17.11 -28.53 7.76
CA VAL A 774 17.54 -27.61 6.69
C VAL A 774 19.07 -27.45 6.68
N ARG A 775 19.70 -27.38 7.86
CA ARG A 775 21.16 -27.32 7.97
C ARG A 775 21.81 -28.60 7.41
N ARG A 776 21.28 -29.78 7.74
CA ARG A 776 21.80 -31.07 7.27
C ARG A 776 21.63 -31.26 5.76
N GLU A 777 20.50 -30.86 5.18
CA GLU A 777 20.33 -30.89 3.71
C GLU A 777 21.31 -29.94 3.01
N ARG A 778 21.54 -28.74 3.56
CA ARG A 778 22.56 -27.83 3.02
C ARG A 778 23.98 -28.40 3.09
N GLU A 779 24.31 -29.11 4.18
CA GLU A 779 25.60 -29.80 4.33
C GLU A 779 25.73 -30.98 3.35
N LYS A 780 24.61 -31.62 2.99
CA LYS A 780 24.55 -32.68 1.99
C LYS A 780 24.70 -32.15 0.56
N ASP A 781 24.02 -31.04 0.24
CA ASP A 781 24.10 -30.38 -1.08
C ASP A 781 25.47 -29.74 -1.33
N SER A 782 26.19 -29.36 -0.26
CA SER A 782 27.51 -28.73 -0.33
C SER A 782 28.42 -29.32 0.75
N PRO A 783 28.92 -30.56 0.54
CA PRO A 783 29.79 -31.22 1.49
C PRO A 783 31.11 -30.46 1.61
N ARG A 784 31.68 -30.48 2.81
CA ARG A 784 33.02 -29.96 3.11
C ARG A 784 33.91 -31.10 3.52
N GLU A 785 35.17 -31.07 3.11
CA GLU A 785 36.13 -32.06 3.54
C GLU A 785 36.51 -31.82 5.01
N LEU A 786 36.80 -32.91 5.72
CA LEU A 786 37.22 -32.84 7.11
C LEU A 786 38.56 -32.10 7.21
N GLY A 787 38.58 -30.97 7.92
CA GLY A 787 39.78 -30.14 8.09
C GLY A 787 39.86 -28.93 7.15
N ASP A 788 38.86 -28.70 6.28
CA ASP A 788 38.82 -27.54 5.40
C ASP A 788 38.82 -26.22 6.17
N GLN A 789 39.69 -25.29 5.74
CA GLN A 789 39.72 -23.94 6.29
C GLN A 789 38.45 -23.15 5.92
N GLN A 790 37.84 -22.51 6.89
CA GLN A 790 36.72 -21.59 6.66
C GLN A 790 37.18 -20.40 5.80
N SER A 791 36.45 -20.12 4.71
CA SER A 791 36.82 -19.06 3.77
C SER A 791 36.90 -17.69 4.47
N LEU A 792 37.90 -16.88 4.07
CA LEU A 792 38.09 -15.53 4.60
C LEU A 792 36.83 -14.68 4.40
N LEU A 793 36.12 -14.86 3.29
CA LEU A 793 34.89 -14.14 2.97
C LEU A 793 33.78 -14.44 3.98
N ILE A 794 33.57 -15.70 4.38
CA ILE A 794 32.55 -16.04 5.39
C ILE A 794 32.94 -15.47 6.77
N LYS A 795 34.22 -15.56 7.14
CA LYS A 795 34.71 -14.96 8.39
C LYS A 795 34.52 -13.44 8.42
N ALA A 796 34.88 -12.77 7.33
CA ALA A 796 34.76 -11.32 7.20
C ALA A 796 33.29 -10.87 7.14
N LEU A 797 32.42 -11.59 6.44
CA LEU A 797 30.99 -11.27 6.40
C LEU A 797 30.31 -11.55 7.73
N LEU A 798 30.32 -12.77 8.24
CA LEU A 798 29.57 -13.11 9.45
C LEU A 798 30.19 -12.47 10.70
N GLY A 799 31.50 -12.63 10.88
CA GLY A 799 32.22 -12.08 12.03
C GLY A 799 32.37 -10.56 11.95
N GLY A 800 32.65 -10.02 10.75
CA GLY A 800 32.78 -8.58 10.56
C GLY A 800 31.45 -7.85 10.70
N VAL A 801 30.34 -8.39 10.16
CA VAL A 801 29.00 -7.80 10.39
C VAL A 801 28.65 -7.83 11.87
N LEU A 802 28.88 -8.95 12.57
CA LEU A 802 28.64 -9.02 14.02
C LEU A 802 29.47 -7.99 14.79
N LEU A 803 30.74 -7.81 14.42
CA LEU A 803 31.61 -6.81 15.03
C LEU A 803 31.09 -5.38 14.77
N VAL A 804 30.69 -5.05 13.54
CA VAL A 804 30.11 -3.75 13.21
C VAL A 804 28.82 -3.51 13.99
N VAL A 805 27.95 -4.52 14.11
CA VAL A 805 26.72 -4.43 14.91
C VAL A 805 27.04 -4.15 16.38
N LEU A 806 28.01 -4.86 16.98
CA LEU A 806 28.44 -4.60 18.36
C LEU A 806 29.00 -3.18 18.55
N VAL A 807 29.81 -2.70 17.60
CA VAL A 807 30.34 -1.33 17.62
C VAL A 807 29.19 -0.31 17.51
N MET A 808 28.24 -0.51 16.60
CA MET A 808 27.07 0.35 16.46
C MET A 808 26.16 0.34 17.69
N LEU A 809 26.10 -0.77 18.41
CA LEU A 809 25.30 -0.89 19.63
C LEU A 809 25.93 -0.12 20.80
N ILE A 810 27.27 -0.16 20.91
CA ILE A 810 28.01 0.57 21.94
C ILE A 810 28.09 2.08 21.60
N TRP A 811 28.35 2.45 20.34
CA TRP A 811 28.65 3.83 19.97
C TRP A 811 27.52 4.54 19.20
N GLY A 812 26.64 3.80 18.55
CA GLY A 812 25.54 4.36 17.74
C GLY A 812 24.57 5.22 18.53
N PRO A 813 24.08 4.81 19.72
CA PRO A 813 23.24 5.66 20.55
C PRO A 813 23.91 7.00 20.92
N LEU A 814 25.22 6.98 21.23
CA LEU A 814 25.99 8.19 21.53
C LEU A 814 26.05 9.13 20.32
N LEU A 815 26.28 8.57 19.13
CA LEU A 815 26.30 9.31 17.86
C LEU A 815 24.93 9.95 17.58
N VAL A 816 23.84 9.19 17.73
CA VAL A 816 22.47 9.68 17.51
C VAL A 816 22.12 10.81 18.48
N ILE A 817 22.43 10.67 19.77
CA ILE A 817 22.15 11.72 20.77
C ILE A 817 22.95 12.99 20.46
N SER A 818 24.22 12.86 20.04
CA SER A 818 25.04 14.00 19.65
C SER A 818 24.53 14.73 18.41
N LEU A 819 23.92 14.02 17.46
CA LEU A 819 23.32 14.63 16.27
C LEU A 819 22.02 15.38 16.60
N ILE A 820 21.16 14.81 17.45
CA ILE A 820 19.81 15.33 17.72
C ILE A 820 19.82 16.53 18.69
N ASN A 821 20.71 16.55 19.68
CA ASN A 821 20.83 17.65 20.66
C ASN A 821 21.38 18.96 20.07
N SER A 822 21.72 19.01 18.78
CA SER A 822 22.24 20.21 18.11
C SER A 822 21.17 21.29 17.85
N THR A 823 19.88 20.96 17.98
CA THR A 823 18.79 21.90 17.71
C THR A 823 18.38 22.68 18.96
N SER A 824 19.00 23.84 19.15
CA SER A 824 18.68 24.81 20.19
C SER A 824 17.54 25.74 19.73
N VAL A 825 16.47 25.89 20.50
CA VAL A 825 15.34 26.80 20.23
C VAL A 825 15.50 28.08 21.08
N PRO A 826 15.26 29.28 20.54
CA PRO A 826 15.34 30.52 21.31
C PRO A 826 14.19 30.61 22.33
N ASN A 827 14.48 31.00 23.58
CA ASN A 827 13.49 31.17 24.64
C ASN A 827 13.14 32.65 24.85
N LEU A 828 12.28 33.19 23.98
CA LEU A 828 12.04 34.64 23.88
C LEU A 828 11.13 35.17 25.02
N PRO A 829 11.32 36.44 25.45
CA PRO A 829 10.45 37.10 26.42
C PRO A 829 9.12 37.52 25.80
N VAL A 830 8.02 37.25 26.50
CA VAL A 830 6.65 37.64 26.13
C VAL A 830 6.24 38.92 26.86
N ALA A 831 6.67 39.08 28.11
CA ALA A 831 6.47 40.31 28.86
C ALA A 831 7.69 40.62 29.72
N THR A 832 7.97 41.91 29.91
CA THR A 832 9.06 42.37 30.78
C THR A 832 8.54 43.46 31.69
N SER A 833 8.81 43.35 32.98
CA SER A 833 8.51 44.36 33.97
C SER A 833 9.77 44.89 34.62
N ILE A 834 9.79 46.17 34.91
CA ILE A 834 10.83 46.85 35.67
C ILE A 834 10.19 47.55 36.86
N SER A 835 10.88 47.53 38.00
CA SER A 835 10.47 48.31 39.16
C SER A 835 11.64 48.95 39.88
N LEU A 836 11.40 50.15 40.42
CA LEU A 836 12.37 50.93 41.18
C LEU A 836 11.78 51.22 42.56
N SER A 837 12.38 50.66 43.60
CA SER A 837 11.92 50.79 44.99
C SER A 837 13.02 51.31 45.92
N LEU A 838 12.59 51.87 47.06
CA LEU A 838 13.46 52.28 48.16
C LEU A 838 13.13 51.39 49.36
N GLU A 839 14.13 50.73 49.94
CA GLU A 839 14.12 50.01 51.23
C GLU A 839 12.73 49.50 51.71
N GLY A 840 12.13 48.58 50.96
CA GLY A 840 10.87 47.91 51.34
C GLY A 840 9.60 48.75 51.24
N TYR A 841 9.70 50.01 50.83
CA TYR A 841 8.55 50.88 50.51
C TYR A 841 7.98 50.54 49.12
N GLU A 842 6.76 51.02 48.88
CA GLU A 842 6.08 50.87 47.60
C GLU A 842 6.94 51.43 46.45
N PRO A 843 7.10 50.68 45.33
CA PRO A 843 7.98 51.08 44.25
C PRO A 843 7.56 52.44 43.68
N LEU A 844 8.55 53.30 43.47
CA LEU A 844 8.36 54.61 42.84
C LEU A 844 7.89 54.45 41.40
N VAL A 845 8.57 53.59 40.65
CA VAL A 845 8.26 53.30 39.24
C VAL A 845 7.99 51.80 39.12
N GLN A 846 6.89 51.44 38.47
CA GLN A 846 6.62 50.08 38.06
C GLN A 846 6.01 50.12 36.65
N ILE A 847 6.73 49.55 35.69
CA ILE A 847 6.36 49.56 34.28
C ILE A 847 6.37 48.12 33.77
N THR A 848 5.27 47.69 33.17
CA THR A 848 5.14 46.39 32.52
C THR A 848 4.87 46.54 31.03
N VAL A 849 5.64 45.85 30.21
CA VAL A 849 5.57 45.88 28.74
C VAL A 849 5.28 44.48 28.20
N GLN A 850 4.42 44.42 27.19
CA GLN A 850 4.02 43.19 26.49
C GLN A 850 4.77 43.03 25.15
N GLU A 851 4.50 41.95 24.42
CA GLU A 851 5.24 41.54 23.22
C GLU A 851 5.35 42.64 22.14
N GLU A 852 4.32 43.47 21.95
CA GLU A 852 4.34 44.53 20.93
C GLU A 852 5.43 45.58 21.12
N SER A 853 5.85 45.87 22.37
CA SER A 853 6.97 46.80 22.64
C SER A 853 8.29 46.07 22.92
N ILE A 854 8.35 44.76 22.65
CA ILE A 854 9.55 43.94 22.68
C ILE A 854 9.95 43.63 21.23
N GLU A 855 10.84 44.45 20.68
CA GLU A 855 11.24 44.35 19.28
C GLU A 855 12.51 43.49 19.10
N PRO A 856 12.67 42.82 17.94
CA PRO A 856 13.95 42.26 17.54
C PRO A 856 14.97 43.37 17.22
N LEU A 857 16.26 43.07 17.42
CA LEU A 857 17.34 43.99 17.04
C LEU A 857 17.47 44.05 15.51
N THR A 858 17.50 45.25 14.94
CA THR A 858 17.77 45.41 13.49
C THR A 858 19.22 45.05 13.17
N SER A 859 19.49 44.68 11.91
CA SER A 859 20.83 44.21 11.50
C SER A 859 21.91 45.29 11.68
N SER A 860 21.57 46.57 11.52
CA SER A 860 22.46 47.71 11.76
C SER A 860 22.73 47.91 13.27
N GLU A 861 21.70 47.89 14.10
CA GLU A 861 21.82 47.97 15.57
C GLU A 861 22.67 46.81 16.11
N TYR A 862 22.47 45.62 15.58
CA TYR A 862 23.25 44.44 15.95
C TYR A 862 24.72 44.55 15.54
N GLN A 863 25.03 45.08 14.36
CA GLN A 863 26.41 45.33 13.95
C GLN A 863 27.08 46.40 14.82
N GLN A 864 26.36 47.46 15.21
CA GLN A 864 26.88 48.48 16.13
C GLN A 864 27.17 47.89 17.52
N LEU A 865 26.24 47.10 18.04
CA LEU A 865 26.40 46.33 19.27
C LEU A 865 27.63 45.40 19.16
N LYS A 866 27.76 44.68 18.04
CA LYS A 866 28.87 43.77 17.75
C LYS A 866 30.22 44.48 17.67
N ASN A 867 30.30 45.61 16.99
CA ASN A 867 31.52 46.43 16.91
C ASN A 867 31.92 46.96 18.29
N SER A 868 30.95 47.28 19.16
CA SER A 868 31.24 47.66 20.55
C SER A 868 31.76 46.48 21.39
N PHE A 869 31.34 45.23 21.09
CA PHE A 869 31.89 44.02 21.72
C PHE A 869 33.32 43.69 21.23
N GLN A 870 33.60 43.83 19.93
CA GLN A 870 34.90 43.48 19.32
C GLN A 870 36.08 44.27 19.89
N LEU A 871 35.84 45.48 20.39
CA LEU A 871 36.90 46.32 20.96
C LEU A 871 37.40 45.81 22.32
N GLN A 872 36.64 44.97 23.05
CA GLN A 872 36.91 44.74 24.48
C GLN A 872 36.56 43.34 25.05
N VAL A 873 35.91 42.43 24.32
CA VAL A 873 35.48 41.10 24.83
C VAL A 873 36.23 39.94 24.16
N GLN A 874 36.43 38.83 24.89
CA GLN A 874 37.03 37.58 24.39
C GLN A 874 36.32 37.08 23.10
N PRO A 875 37.04 36.75 22.00
CA PRO A 875 36.43 36.32 20.73
C PRO A 875 35.59 35.04 20.82
N GLN A 876 35.73 34.26 21.90
CA GLN A 876 34.93 33.04 22.13
C GLN A 876 33.45 33.35 22.42
N LEU A 877 33.17 34.43 23.16
CA LEU A 877 31.80 34.83 23.53
C LEU A 877 31.04 35.44 22.33
N GLU A 878 31.77 36.10 21.42
CA GLU A 878 31.21 36.70 20.19
C GLU A 878 30.55 35.65 19.28
N SER A 879 31.04 34.42 19.30
CA SER A 879 30.50 33.32 18.47
C SER A 879 29.17 32.74 18.98
N GLN A 880 28.85 32.93 20.27
CA GLN A 880 27.65 32.37 20.93
C GLN A 880 26.45 33.32 20.93
N LEU A 881 26.70 34.61 20.71
CA LEU A 881 25.68 35.65 20.68
C LEU A 881 25.12 35.74 19.25
N SER A 882 23.89 35.28 19.01
CA SER A 882 23.20 35.43 17.73
C SER A 882 22.21 36.59 17.78
N GLN A 883 22.05 37.33 16.68
CA GLN A 883 21.06 38.41 16.56
C GLN A 883 19.64 37.96 16.93
N ARG A 884 19.30 36.71 16.62
CA ARG A 884 17.96 36.16 16.87
C ARG A 884 17.61 36.02 18.36
N ASP A 885 18.63 35.91 19.21
CA ASP A 885 18.50 35.67 20.65
C ASP A 885 18.40 36.98 21.46
N PHE A 886 18.61 38.13 20.80
CA PHE A 886 18.43 39.45 21.40
C PHE A 886 17.03 40.00 21.16
N ARG A 887 16.49 40.64 22.19
CA ARG A 887 15.30 41.49 22.12
C ARG A 887 15.57 42.82 22.81
N LYS A 888 14.96 43.90 22.29
CA LYS A 888 14.94 45.21 22.94
C LYS A 888 13.54 45.46 23.49
N ALA A 889 13.43 45.64 24.80
CA ALA A 889 12.18 46.04 25.44
C ALA A 889 12.15 47.57 25.56
N ILE A 890 11.15 48.20 24.97
CA ILE A 890 10.95 49.65 24.98
C ILE A 890 9.88 49.96 26.02
N PHE A 891 10.25 50.70 27.06
CA PHE A 891 9.35 51.09 28.13
C PHE A 891 8.76 52.49 27.87
N PRO A 892 7.48 52.74 28.18
CA PRO A 892 6.95 54.09 28.22
C PRO A 892 7.65 54.92 29.30
N ASN A 893 7.67 56.25 29.14
CA ASN A 893 8.27 57.15 30.13
C ASN A 893 7.47 57.24 31.43
N GLU A 894 6.17 56.96 31.39
CA GLU A 894 5.29 57.04 32.56
C GLU A 894 5.09 55.66 33.20
N SER A 895 5.01 55.62 34.53
CA SER A 895 4.67 54.41 35.28
C SER A 895 3.30 53.87 34.84
N THR A 896 3.19 52.55 34.63
CA THR A 896 1.90 51.91 34.29
C THR A 896 0.96 51.82 35.49
N SER A 897 1.47 52.05 36.70
CA SER A 897 0.72 52.06 37.95
C SER A 897 0.85 53.39 38.67
N LEU A 898 -0.23 53.80 39.35
CA LEU A 898 -0.24 54.93 40.26
C LEU A 898 0.58 54.60 41.51
N TRP A 899 1.24 55.58 42.10
CA TRP A 899 1.98 55.41 43.35
C TRP A 899 1.00 55.50 44.53
N THR A 900 0.59 54.35 45.07
CA THR A 900 -0.48 54.25 46.08
C THR A 900 0.03 54.23 47.53
N ILE A 901 1.20 54.83 47.77
CA ILE A 901 1.81 54.84 49.10
C ILE A 901 0.87 55.46 50.14
N SER A 902 0.72 54.77 51.28
CA SER A 902 -0.09 55.32 52.37
C SER A 902 0.53 56.64 52.87
N PRO A 903 -0.28 57.68 53.19
CA PRO A 903 0.23 58.92 53.77
C PRO A 903 1.21 58.74 54.95
N PRO A 904 0.99 57.82 55.92
CA PRO A 904 1.97 57.58 56.98
C PRO A 904 3.27 56.97 56.47
N ALA A 905 3.23 56.04 55.50
CA ALA A 905 4.44 55.46 54.91
C ALA A 905 5.25 56.50 54.13
N LYS A 906 4.58 57.45 53.46
CA LYS A 906 5.25 58.57 52.78
C LYS A 906 5.98 59.49 53.76
N LEU A 907 5.38 59.78 54.92
CA LEU A 907 6.04 60.56 55.98
C LEU A 907 7.25 59.81 56.56
N LEU A 908 7.14 58.50 56.77
CA LEU A 908 8.26 57.66 57.24
C LEU A 908 9.40 57.61 56.22
N LEU A 909 9.09 57.51 54.92
CA LEU A 909 10.08 57.57 53.84
C LEU A 909 10.78 58.94 53.79
N LEU A 910 10.03 60.02 54.00
CA LEU A 910 10.61 61.37 54.06
C LEU A 910 11.54 61.52 55.27
N ASP A 911 11.16 60.99 56.42
CA ASP A 911 11.97 61.02 57.64
C ASP A 911 13.21 60.12 57.53
N SER A 912 13.10 58.96 56.86
CA SER A 912 14.26 58.11 56.58
C SER A 912 15.26 58.82 55.66
N LEU A 913 14.80 59.51 54.61
CA LEU A 913 15.67 60.31 53.74
C LEU A 913 16.29 61.53 54.44
N LYS A 914 15.54 62.23 55.31
CA LYS A 914 16.11 63.30 56.15
C LYS A 914 17.16 62.74 57.12
N SER A 915 16.96 61.54 57.65
CA SER A 915 17.94 60.87 58.49
C SER A 915 19.23 60.54 57.73
N VAL A 916 19.14 60.20 56.44
CA VAL A 916 20.29 59.99 55.55
C VAL A 916 21.10 61.28 55.43
N ARG A 917 20.44 62.44 55.28
CA ARG A 917 21.08 63.76 55.21
C ARG A 917 21.71 64.21 56.52
N GLU A 918 20.98 64.09 57.64
CA GLU A 918 21.35 64.71 58.92
C GLU A 918 22.15 63.79 59.84
N LYS A 919 21.87 62.48 59.80
CA LYS A 919 22.49 61.45 60.65
C LYS A 919 23.43 60.52 59.88
N ASN A 920 23.60 60.75 58.57
CA ASN A 920 24.45 59.96 57.67
C ASN A 920 24.12 58.45 57.70
N THR A 921 22.84 58.12 57.80
CA THR A 921 22.33 56.76 57.59
C THR A 921 22.32 56.44 56.09
N SER A 922 22.17 55.16 55.75
CA SER A 922 22.18 54.70 54.36
C SER A 922 20.86 54.04 54.00
N ILE A 923 20.22 54.45 52.91
CA ILE A 923 19.00 53.83 52.38
C ILE A 923 19.33 53.06 51.10
N THR A 924 18.80 51.86 50.92
CA THR A 924 19.06 51.08 49.71
C THR A 924 18.00 51.33 48.65
N MET A 925 18.43 51.75 47.47
CA MET A 925 17.60 51.85 46.28
C MET A 925 17.78 50.60 45.43
N GLN A 926 16.69 49.93 45.09
CA GLN A 926 16.69 48.68 44.34
C GLN A 926 15.97 48.87 43.01
N PHE A 927 16.64 48.49 41.93
CA PHE A 927 16.03 48.36 40.61
C PHE A 927 15.90 46.88 40.28
N SER A 928 14.68 46.39 40.09
CA SER A 928 14.41 44.99 39.77
C SER A 928 13.73 44.85 38.41
N TRP A 929 13.94 43.70 37.79
CA TRP A 929 13.32 43.32 36.53
C TRP A 929 12.75 41.92 36.65
N ASN A 930 11.61 41.68 36.01
CA ASN A 930 11.03 40.36 35.86
C ASN A 930 10.69 40.12 34.39
N ILE A 931 11.21 39.02 33.85
CA ILE A 931 11.03 38.60 32.46
C ILE A 931 10.12 37.39 32.48
N ARG A 932 8.96 37.53 31.86
CA ARG A 932 8.01 36.44 31.65
C ARG A 932 8.14 35.89 30.24
N ARG A 933 8.08 34.56 30.14
CA ARG A 933 8.20 33.78 28.92
C ARG A 933 7.08 32.77 28.87
N GLU A 934 6.78 32.28 27.67
CA GLU A 934 5.96 31.07 27.49
C GLU A 934 6.87 30.00 26.89
N PRO A 935 7.73 29.36 27.71
CA PRO A 935 8.67 28.39 27.18
C PRO A 935 7.90 27.17 26.69
N VAL A 936 8.29 26.69 25.51
CA VAL A 936 7.76 25.44 24.94
C VAL A 936 8.08 24.25 25.87
N LEU A 937 9.10 24.34 26.75
CA LEU A 937 9.63 23.26 27.58
C LEU A 937 9.43 23.52 29.09
N THR A 938 9.00 22.52 29.86
CA THR A 938 8.82 22.62 31.33
C THR A 938 10.12 22.70 32.13
N THR A 939 11.28 22.53 31.49
CA THR A 939 12.59 22.65 32.15
C THR A 939 13.09 24.09 32.23
N ALA A 940 12.47 25.03 31.52
CA ALA A 940 12.78 26.45 31.62
C ALA A 940 11.78 27.16 32.52
N ALA A 941 12.25 28.13 33.31
CA ALA A 941 11.37 28.91 34.18
C ALA A 941 10.46 29.84 33.34
N GLU A 942 9.17 29.87 33.65
CA GLU A 942 8.20 30.79 33.03
C GLU A 942 8.53 32.25 33.38
N GLU A 943 8.95 32.49 34.61
CA GLU A 943 9.39 33.81 35.08
C GLU A 943 10.83 33.76 35.58
N VAL A 944 11.62 34.72 35.12
CA VAL A 944 13.02 34.91 35.50
C VAL A 944 13.18 36.35 35.98
N SER A 945 13.50 36.53 37.25
CA SER A 945 13.67 37.84 37.88
C SER A 945 15.10 38.11 38.29
N GLY A 946 15.44 39.38 38.42
CA GLY A 946 16.74 39.85 38.89
C GLY A 946 16.66 41.26 39.46
N SER A 947 17.66 41.67 40.22
CA SER A 947 17.72 43.04 40.73
C SER A 947 19.14 43.54 40.92
N THR A 948 19.30 44.85 40.86
CA THR A 948 20.51 45.58 41.19
C THR A 948 20.17 46.58 42.29
N SER A 949 20.96 46.57 43.36
CA SER A 949 20.75 47.48 44.49
C SER A 949 21.94 48.42 44.64
N ARG A 950 21.65 49.62 45.14
CA ARG A 950 22.66 50.63 45.42
C ARG A 950 22.33 51.31 46.72
N VAL A 951 23.34 51.39 47.58
CA VAL A 951 23.26 52.10 48.84
C VAL A 951 23.40 53.60 48.57
N LEU A 952 22.42 54.38 48.98
CA LEU A 952 22.41 55.84 48.90
C LEU A 952 22.97 56.41 50.20
N ASP A 953 24.22 56.87 50.11
CA ASP A 953 24.90 57.60 51.18
C ASP A 953 24.97 59.09 50.83
N TYR A 954 24.73 59.96 51.81
CA TYR A 954 24.75 61.42 51.60
C TYR A 954 26.14 61.91 51.13
N GLN A 955 27.22 61.28 51.57
CA GLN A 955 28.59 61.61 51.16
C GLN A 955 28.85 61.36 49.67
N LYS A 956 28.16 60.41 49.05
CA LYS A 956 28.43 59.95 47.69
C LYS A 956 27.42 60.50 46.67
N TYR A 957 26.18 60.74 47.10
CA TYR A 957 25.09 61.24 46.24
C TYR A 957 24.25 62.34 46.93
N PRO A 958 24.85 63.47 47.34
CA PRO A 958 24.13 64.53 48.05
C PRO A 958 23.00 65.12 47.20
N SER A 959 23.26 65.35 45.90
CA SER A 959 22.29 65.89 44.95
C SER A 959 21.09 64.97 44.72
N THR A 960 21.27 63.65 44.72
CA THR A 960 20.17 62.69 44.51
C THR A 960 19.26 62.63 45.73
N VAL A 961 19.84 62.65 46.94
CA VAL A 961 19.08 62.64 48.21
C VAL A 961 18.31 63.95 48.40
N ASP A 962 18.96 65.10 48.17
CA ASP A 962 18.30 66.40 48.32
C ASP A 962 17.18 66.59 47.28
N ASN A 963 17.41 66.17 46.02
CA ASN A 963 16.37 66.20 45.00
C ASN A 963 15.21 65.24 45.31
N LEU A 964 15.47 64.07 45.91
CA LEU A 964 14.41 63.13 46.27
C LEU A 964 13.55 63.68 47.42
N ILE A 965 14.18 64.33 48.41
CA ILE A 965 13.48 65.00 49.51
C ILE A 965 12.63 66.16 48.97
N SER A 966 13.16 66.99 48.06
CA SER A 966 12.38 68.07 47.45
C SER A 966 11.23 67.55 46.60
N THR A 967 11.45 66.49 45.83
CA THR A 967 10.41 65.86 45.01
C THR A 967 9.28 65.29 45.86
N LEU A 968 9.60 64.57 46.95
CA LEU A 968 8.61 64.02 47.86
C LEU A 968 7.85 65.07 48.68
N SER A 969 8.44 66.26 48.86
CA SER A 969 7.79 67.41 49.52
C SER A 969 6.82 68.20 48.62
N GLY A 970 6.71 67.82 47.34
CA GLY A 970 5.77 68.41 46.37
C GLY A 970 6.39 69.37 45.34
N ASN A 971 7.71 69.57 45.35
CA ASN A 971 8.40 70.37 44.33
C ASN A 971 8.76 69.51 43.11
N LYS A 972 8.56 70.01 41.89
CA LYS A 972 8.94 69.29 40.67
C LYS A 972 10.44 69.40 40.42
N THR A 973 11.23 68.49 41.00
CA THR A 973 12.67 68.37 40.77
C THR A 973 13.01 67.04 40.10
N GLU A 974 13.87 67.09 39.08
CA GLU A 974 14.40 65.87 38.43
C GLU A 974 15.47 65.23 39.33
N VAL A 975 15.29 63.95 39.63
CA VAL A 975 16.26 63.17 40.42
C VAL A 975 17.08 62.31 39.45
N SER A 976 18.38 62.58 39.32
CA SER A 976 19.28 61.81 38.47
C SER A 976 19.84 60.60 39.19
N LEU A 977 19.64 59.43 38.59
CA LEU A 977 20.13 58.12 39.03
C LEU A 977 21.28 57.71 38.10
N LEU A 978 22.51 57.83 38.60
CA LEU A 978 23.69 57.40 37.86
C LEU A 978 23.94 55.91 38.08
N SER A 979 24.07 55.15 37.00
CA SER A 979 24.53 53.74 36.96
C SER A 979 23.72 52.74 37.80
N LEU A 980 22.43 53.00 38.03
CA LEU A 980 21.51 52.03 38.65
C LEU A 980 20.76 51.18 37.62
N TYR A 981 20.46 51.74 36.45
CA TYR A 981 19.68 51.08 35.40
C TYR A 981 20.57 50.11 34.58
N PRO A 982 20.29 48.78 34.58
CA PRO A 982 21.01 47.80 33.79
C PRO A 982 20.65 47.94 32.31
N ARG A 983 21.64 47.87 31.41
CA ARG A 983 21.40 48.01 29.96
C ARG A 983 21.22 46.66 29.26
N LEU A 984 21.99 45.65 29.66
CA LEU A 984 21.98 44.32 29.07
C LEU A 984 21.72 43.29 30.18
N ILE A 985 20.66 42.51 30.01
CA ILE A 985 20.29 41.44 30.91
C ILE A 985 20.54 40.10 30.23
N LEU A 986 21.27 39.24 30.93
CA LEU A 986 21.36 37.83 30.60
C LEU A 986 20.18 37.13 31.26
N ALA A 987 19.33 36.55 30.42
CA ALA A 987 18.12 35.88 30.87
C ALA A 987 18.31 34.37 30.61
N PRO A 988 18.79 33.60 31.60
CA PRO A 988 19.11 32.18 31.45
C PRO A 988 17.86 31.31 31.29
N ALA A 989 18.03 30.04 30.95
CA ALA A 989 16.93 29.07 30.88
C ALA A 989 16.33 28.75 32.27
N THR A 990 17.18 28.67 33.30
CA THR A 990 16.81 28.45 34.71
C THR A 990 17.72 29.29 35.61
N GLY A 991 17.19 29.80 36.73
CA GLY A 991 17.92 30.69 37.65
C GLY A 991 17.41 32.14 37.60
N GLY A 992 18.14 33.06 38.21
CA GLY A 992 17.82 34.50 38.20
C GLY A 992 18.40 35.20 36.97
N ALA A 993 17.72 36.24 36.48
CA ALA A 993 18.24 37.07 35.40
C ALA A 993 19.32 38.00 35.96
N GLU A 994 20.53 37.95 35.40
CA GLU A 994 21.65 38.73 35.90
C GLU A 994 21.94 39.93 34.99
N ASN A 995 22.33 41.04 35.61
CA ASN A 995 22.94 42.15 34.89
C ASN A 995 24.32 41.69 34.42
N TYR A 996 24.63 41.83 33.14
CA TYR A 996 25.92 41.40 32.60
C TYR A 996 27.03 42.34 33.08
N THR A 997 27.62 42.03 34.24
CA THR A 997 28.51 42.91 35.01
C THR A 997 29.81 43.29 34.30
N ASP A 998 30.28 42.45 33.37
CA ASP A 998 31.47 42.74 32.57
C ASP A 998 31.24 43.86 31.54
N LEU A 999 30.00 44.06 31.05
CA LEU A 999 29.67 45.16 30.12
C LEU A 999 29.03 46.38 30.78
N SER A 1000 28.41 46.23 31.95
CA SER A 1000 27.72 47.33 32.64
C SER A 1000 28.66 48.44 33.12
N ARG A 1001 29.97 48.17 33.21
CA ARG A 1001 31.01 49.16 33.53
C ARG A 1001 31.25 50.21 32.45
N PHE A 1002 30.90 49.92 31.20
CA PHE A 1002 31.31 50.73 30.05
C PHE A 1002 30.23 51.69 29.56
N PHE A 1003 28.97 51.42 29.89
CA PHE A 1003 27.84 52.30 29.59
C PHE A 1003 27.38 52.99 30.87
N LYS A 1004 27.90 54.19 31.14
CA LYS A 1004 27.35 55.04 32.21
C LYS A 1004 25.93 55.46 31.82
N THR A 1005 24.94 54.75 32.33
CA THR A 1005 23.53 55.12 32.19
C THR A 1005 23.19 56.19 33.22
N GLN A 1006 22.60 57.28 32.75
CA GLN A 1006 21.96 58.28 33.61
C GLN A 1006 20.47 58.26 33.29
N VAL A 1007 19.68 58.01 34.33
CA VAL A 1007 18.22 57.98 34.24
C VAL A 1007 17.66 59.00 35.21
N ASN A 1008 16.73 59.83 34.77
CA ASN A 1008 16.06 60.81 35.61
C ASN A 1008 14.68 60.28 36.03
N ILE A 1009 14.29 60.52 37.28
CA ILE A 1009 12.92 60.29 37.76
C ILE A 1009 12.26 61.60 38.19
N VAL A 1010 10.97 61.74 37.87
CA VAL A 1010 10.14 62.91 38.22
C VAL A 1010 8.82 62.43 38.82
N CYS A 1011 8.39 63.02 39.93
CA CYS A 1011 7.06 62.77 40.48
C CYS A 1011 6.06 63.75 39.87
N ASN A 1012 5.04 63.20 39.20
CA ASN A 1012 3.90 63.93 38.69
C ASN A 1012 2.73 63.81 39.66
N THR A 1013 2.00 64.90 39.84
CA THR A 1013 0.85 64.98 40.74
C THR A 1013 -0.33 65.58 40.00
N SER A 1014 -1.45 64.87 39.95
CA SER A 1014 -2.74 65.40 39.49
C SER A 1014 -3.62 65.74 40.69
N LEU A 1015 -4.09 66.97 40.74
CA LEU A 1015 -4.96 67.45 41.80
C LEU A 1015 -6.40 67.47 41.32
N SER A 1016 -7.18 66.46 41.70
CA SER A 1016 -8.64 66.47 41.58
C SER A 1016 -9.26 66.89 42.92
N ASN A 1017 -10.45 67.52 42.93
CA ASN A 1017 -11.11 68.02 44.14
C ASN A 1017 -11.35 66.97 45.26
N ILE A 1018 -11.12 65.68 45.02
CA ILE A 1018 -11.41 64.57 45.95
C ILE A 1018 -10.20 63.64 46.18
N SER A 1019 -9.19 63.62 45.30
CA SER A 1019 -7.98 62.81 45.52
C SER A 1019 -6.74 63.39 44.82
N SER A 1020 -5.62 63.42 45.53
CA SER A 1020 -4.29 63.66 44.96
C SER A 1020 -3.75 62.34 44.41
N GLN A 1021 -3.62 62.23 43.10
CA GLN A 1021 -3.00 61.07 42.45
C GLN A 1021 -1.56 61.41 42.10
N GLU A 1022 -0.62 60.59 42.56
CA GLU A 1022 0.81 60.74 42.31
C GLU A 1022 1.32 59.55 41.47
N TRP A 1023 2.17 59.82 40.49
CA TRP A 1023 2.89 58.79 39.73
C TRP A 1023 4.27 59.28 39.35
N TRP A 1024 5.19 58.35 39.10
CA TRP A 1024 6.56 58.69 38.71
C TRP A 1024 6.78 58.47 37.22
N THR A 1025 7.61 59.31 36.62
CA THR A 1025 8.13 59.14 35.27
C THR A 1025 9.61 58.77 35.31
N LEU A 1026 10.02 57.95 34.35
CA LEU A 1026 11.38 57.44 34.17
C LEU A 1026 11.87 57.85 32.78
N GLU A 1027 12.87 58.72 32.73
CA GLU A 1027 13.42 59.23 31.47
C GLU A 1027 14.91 58.92 31.33
N MET A 1028 15.33 58.43 30.16
CA MET A 1028 16.73 58.09 29.90
C MET A 1028 17.45 59.27 29.23
N CYS A 1029 18.51 59.78 29.86
CA CYS A 1029 19.24 60.96 29.36
C CYS A 1029 20.12 60.66 28.13
N THR A 1030 20.51 59.39 27.94
CA THR A 1030 21.41 58.97 26.86
C THR A 1030 20.87 57.73 26.17
N ASN A 1031 20.41 57.86 24.92
CA ASN A 1031 20.09 56.72 24.07
C ASN A 1031 21.36 56.26 23.33
N PRO A 1032 21.79 55.00 23.48
CA PRO A 1032 23.04 54.55 22.87
C PRO A 1032 22.87 53.97 21.46
N ILE A 1033 21.64 53.74 20.98
CA ILE A 1033 21.37 53.34 19.60
C ILE A 1033 21.13 54.56 18.71
N TYR A 1034 20.55 55.61 19.28
CA TYR A 1034 20.31 56.89 18.62
C TYR A 1034 21.13 57.98 19.29
N THR A 1035 22.15 58.48 18.62
CA THR A 1035 22.93 59.63 19.10
C THR A 1035 22.02 60.84 19.29
N GLY A 1036 21.84 61.26 20.55
CA GLY A 1036 21.50 62.65 20.89
C GLY A 1036 20.02 63.02 21.08
N LYS A 1037 19.10 62.10 21.35
CA LYS A 1037 17.71 62.47 21.76
C LYS A 1037 17.30 61.83 23.08
N LEU A 1038 16.56 62.60 23.89
CA LEU A 1038 15.73 62.11 25.00
C LEU A 1038 14.79 61.04 24.41
N GLY A 1039 14.81 59.83 24.97
CA GLY A 1039 14.05 58.70 24.44
C GLY A 1039 13.54 57.78 25.55
N PRO A 1040 12.61 56.88 25.21
CA PRO A 1040 12.07 55.92 26.16
C PRO A 1040 13.17 55.06 26.80
N PRO A 1041 13.01 54.59 28.05
CA PRO A 1041 13.90 53.60 28.64
C PRO A 1041 13.92 52.33 27.79
N ILE A 1042 15.11 51.84 27.43
CA ILE A 1042 15.30 50.62 26.62
C ILE A 1042 16.17 49.62 27.37
N LEU A 1043 15.71 48.37 27.40
CA LEU A 1043 16.42 47.24 28.00
C LEU A 1043 16.75 46.19 26.95
N LEU A 1044 18.02 45.81 26.83
CA LEU A 1044 18.44 44.73 25.95
C LEU A 1044 18.42 43.41 26.72
N ILE A 1045 17.67 42.44 26.22
CA ILE A 1045 17.52 41.11 26.82
C ILE A 1045 18.17 40.10 25.88
N TYR A 1046 19.18 39.40 26.38
CA TYR A 1046 19.72 38.22 25.72
C TYR A 1046 19.12 36.98 26.36
N SER A 1047 18.41 36.19 25.56
CA SER A 1047 17.75 34.97 26.04
C SER A 1047 18.56 33.75 25.68
N GLU A 1048 18.93 32.97 26.70
CA GLU A 1048 19.63 31.71 26.49
C GLU A 1048 18.74 30.73 25.72
N ARG A 1049 19.35 29.98 24.81
CA ARG A 1049 18.62 28.96 24.05
C ARG A 1049 18.37 27.73 24.90
N ILE A 1050 17.24 27.09 24.65
CA ILE A 1050 16.84 25.84 25.30
C ILE A 1050 16.96 24.68 24.32
N ALA A 1051 17.26 23.48 24.84
CA ALA A 1051 17.31 22.27 24.04
C ALA A 1051 15.90 21.88 23.54
N SER A 1052 15.82 21.27 22.37
CA SER A 1052 14.55 20.78 21.79
C SER A 1052 13.84 19.72 22.67
N GLN A 1053 12.51 19.73 22.64
CA GLN A 1053 11.58 18.95 23.49
C GLN A 1053 11.70 17.42 23.42
N VAL A 1054 12.28 16.87 22.35
CA VAL A 1054 12.14 15.45 21.98
C VAL A 1054 12.61 14.48 23.08
N PHE A 1055 13.49 14.91 24.00
CA PHE A 1055 14.01 14.05 25.07
C PHE A 1055 14.07 14.70 26.47
N SER A 1056 13.21 15.68 26.79
CA SER A 1056 13.22 16.33 28.12
C SER A 1056 12.96 15.37 29.28
N ILE A 1057 12.14 14.33 29.04
CA ILE A 1057 11.88 13.22 29.97
C ILE A 1057 13.19 12.47 30.31
N ILE A 1058 14.14 12.41 29.35
CA ILE A 1058 15.44 11.73 29.48
C ILE A 1058 16.48 12.63 30.15
N ALA A 1059 16.39 13.95 29.96
CA ALA A 1059 17.32 14.91 30.57
C ALA A 1059 17.31 14.84 32.11
N GLY A 1060 16.19 14.49 32.74
CA GLY A 1060 16.07 14.31 34.19
C GLY A 1060 16.76 13.05 34.75
N PHE A 1061 16.95 12.00 33.94
CA PHE A 1061 17.57 10.73 34.36
C PHE A 1061 19.08 10.65 34.07
N GLY A 1062 19.66 11.69 33.45
CA GLY A 1062 21.03 11.70 32.98
C GLY A 1062 21.20 10.85 31.72
N ILE A 1063 21.53 11.50 30.61
CA ILE A 1063 21.75 10.86 29.29
C ILE A 1063 22.76 9.71 29.38
N ILE A 1064 23.79 9.88 30.21
CA ILE A 1064 24.84 8.88 30.47
C ILE A 1064 24.26 7.65 31.18
N GLY A 1065 23.30 7.84 32.10
CA GLY A 1065 22.63 6.76 32.82
C GLY A 1065 21.72 5.93 31.91
N LEU A 1066 20.96 6.58 31.02
CA LEU A 1066 20.14 5.89 30.02
C LEU A 1066 20.99 5.16 28.97
N TYR A 1067 22.08 5.77 28.52
CA TYR A 1067 23.06 5.11 27.66
C TYR A 1067 23.63 3.85 28.32
N ALA A 1068 24.11 3.99 29.56
CA ALA A 1068 24.68 2.88 30.32
C ALA A 1068 23.65 1.77 30.55
N SER A 1069 22.39 2.10 30.83
CA SER A 1069 21.34 1.10 31.03
C SER A 1069 21.02 0.33 29.74
N VAL A 1070 20.88 1.01 28.60
CA VAL A 1070 20.65 0.37 27.29
C VAL A 1070 21.81 -0.57 26.93
N VAL A 1071 23.05 -0.10 27.04
CA VAL A 1071 24.23 -0.91 26.73
C VAL A 1071 24.35 -2.11 27.68
N LEU A 1072 24.10 -1.94 28.98
CA LEU A 1072 24.12 -3.04 29.95
C LEU A 1072 23.03 -4.07 29.71
N VAL A 1073 21.80 -3.62 29.40
CA VAL A 1073 20.67 -4.52 29.10
C VAL A 1073 20.98 -5.34 27.86
N ILE A 1074 21.41 -4.71 26.78
CA ILE A 1074 21.70 -5.43 25.54
C ILE A 1074 22.94 -6.32 25.71
N GLY A 1075 23.97 -5.87 26.42
CA GLY A 1075 25.13 -6.68 26.76
C GLY A 1075 24.76 -7.93 27.55
N ARG A 1076 23.82 -7.82 28.50
CA ARG A 1076 23.26 -8.98 29.23
C ARG A 1076 22.47 -9.91 28.30
N LEU A 1077 21.68 -9.39 27.38
CA LEU A 1077 20.93 -10.21 26.41
C LEU A 1077 21.88 -11.04 25.53
N ILE A 1078 22.93 -10.40 24.99
CA ILE A 1078 23.96 -11.09 24.18
C ILE A 1078 24.69 -12.14 25.04
N ARG A 1079 25.05 -11.80 26.29
CA ARG A 1079 25.69 -12.74 27.21
C ARG A 1079 24.81 -13.95 27.50
N ASN A 1080 23.51 -13.73 27.70
CA ASN A 1080 22.55 -14.81 27.96
C ASN A 1080 22.47 -15.77 26.77
N TYR A 1081 22.40 -15.25 25.54
CA TYR A 1081 22.41 -16.08 24.33
C TYR A 1081 23.71 -16.90 24.19
N VAL A 1082 24.88 -16.28 24.39
CA VAL A 1082 26.15 -17.02 24.33
C VAL A 1082 26.24 -18.07 25.45
N SER A 1083 25.70 -17.78 26.63
CA SER A 1083 25.69 -18.72 27.75
C SER A 1083 24.71 -19.89 27.58
N SER A 1084 23.69 -19.76 26.72
CA SER A 1084 22.72 -20.84 26.46
C SER A 1084 23.21 -21.86 25.41
N LEU A 1085 24.18 -21.51 24.56
CA LEU A 1085 24.69 -22.39 23.50
C LEU A 1085 25.07 -23.81 23.98
N PRO A 1086 25.79 -23.99 25.13
CA PRO A 1086 26.14 -25.34 25.59
C PRO A 1086 24.92 -26.19 26.00
N THR A 1087 23.88 -25.54 26.54
CA THR A 1087 22.66 -26.26 26.96
C THR A 1087 21.79 -26.71 25.79
N GLU A 1088 21.88 -26.01 24.65
CA GLU A 1088 21.11 -26.33 23.45
C GLU A 1088 21.81 -27.36 22.54
N LEU A 1089 23.08 -27.66 22.81
CA LEU A 1089 23.92 -28.56 22.00
C LEU A 1089 23.27 -29.93 21.72
N LEU A 1090 22.55 -30.50 22.70
CA LEU A 1090 21.89 -31.80 22.57
C LEU A 1090 20.86 -31.83 21.42
N LEU A 1091 20.16 -30.72 21.19
CA LEU A 1091 19.15 -30.58 20.15
C LEU A 1091 19.74 -30.04 18.84
N ASP A 1092 20.73 -29.16 18.93
CA ASP A 1092 21.33 -28.49 17.76
C ASP A 1092 22.25 -29.41 16.94
N GLU A 1093 22.90 -30.39 17.57
CA GLU A 1093 23.85 -31.31 16.93
C GLU A 1093 23.28 -32.70 16.63
N VAL A 1094 21.95 -32.80 16.47
CA VAL A 1094 21.33 -34.06 16.01
C VAL A 1094 21.81 -34.41 14.60
N VAL A 1095 22.24 -35.66 14.41
CA VAL A 1095 22.81 -36.18 13.14
C VAL A 1095 21.70 -36.39 12.11
N ASN A 1096 20.73 -37.27 12.41
CA ASN A 1096 19.56 -37.49 11.56
C ASN A 1096 18.25 -37.16 12.31
N PRO A 1097 17.59 -36.03 12.01
CA PRO A 1097 16.33 -35.65 12.65
C PRO A 1097 15.08 -36.30 12.02
N ASP A 1098 15.20 -37.10 10.96
CA ASP A 1098 14.06 -37.55 10.14
C ASP A 1098 13.03 -38.38 10.92
N SER A 1099 13.47 -39.29 11.78
CA SER A 1099 12.56 -40.10 12.61
C SER A 1099 11.78 -39.25 13.62
N LEU A 1100 12.41 -38.22 14.18
CA LEU A 1100 11.77 -37.30 15.13
C LEU A 1100 10.81 -36.34 14.42
N LEU A 1101 11.18 -35.86 13.22
CA LEU A 1101 10.29 -35.07 12.37
C LEU A 1101 9.09 -35.87 11.89
N LYS A 1102 9.28 -37.15 11.55
CA LYS A 1102 8.19 -38.08 11.23
C LYS A 1102 7.23 -38.22 12.41
N LEU A 1103 7.74 -38.44 13.62
CA LEU A 1103 6.93 -38.52 14.84
C LEU A 1103 6.15 -37.21 15.09
N CYS A 1104 6.78 -36.04 14.92
CA CYS A 1104 6.09 -34.75 15.04
C CYS A 1104 5.01 -34.57 13.96
N SER A 1105 5.29 -34.98 12.73
CA SER A 1105 4.32 -34.99 11.64
C SER A 1105 3.16 -35.94 11.91
N ASP A 1106 3.41 -37.09 12.53
CA ASP A 1106 2.38 -38.06 12.90
C ASP A 1106 1.47 -37.48 14.00
N ILE A 1107 2.01 -36.75 14.97
CA ILE A 1107 1.22 -36.00 15.96
C ILE A 1107 0.29 -35.00 15.26
N PHE A 1108 0.77 -34.25 14.25
CA PHE A 1108 -0.08 -33.32 13.49
C PHE A 1108 -1.16 -34.04 12.68
N VAL A 1109 -0.87 -35.22 12.13
CA VAL A 1109 -1.83 -36.07 11.42
C VAL A 1109 -2.92 -36.56 12.35
N VAL A 1110 -2.55 -37.08 13.53
CA VAL A 1110 -3.49 -37.62 14.53
C VAL A 1110 -4.40 -36.53 15.10
N ARG A 1111 -3.89 -35.30 15.28
CA ARG A 1111 -4.71 -34.12 15.60
C ARG A 1111 -5.78 -33.86 14.54
N GLN A 1112 -5.42 -33.96 13.25
CA GLN A 1112 -6.36 -33.74 12.17
C GLN A 1112 -7.43 -34.84 12.07
N SER A 1113 -7.09 -36.09 12.41
CA SER A 1113 -8.06 -37.19 12.46
C SER A 1113 -8.92 -37.17 13.72
N ARG A 1114 -8.66 -36.28 14.69
CA ARG A 1114 -9.37 -36.16 15.97
C ARG A 1114 -9.28 -37.40 16.86
N ASP A 1115 -8.19 -38.16 16.75
CA ASP A 1115 -7.90 -39.27 17.67
C ASP A 1115 -7.03 -38.76 18.83
N PHE A 1116 -7.69 -38.23 19.85
CA PHE A 1116 -7.02 -37.55 20.96
C PHE A 1116 -6.25 -38.52 21.89
N GLN A 1117 -6.64 -39.80 21.93
CA GLN A 1117 -5.94 -40.79 22.74
C GLN A 1117 -4.57 -41.10 22.14
N LEU A 1118 -4.54 -41.35 20.83
CA LEU A 1118 -3.30 -41.57 20.11
C LEU A 1118 -2.41 -40.32 20.13
N GLU A 1119 -2.99 -39.11 20.12
CA GLU A 1119 -2.24 -37.86 20.27
C GLU A 1119 -1.45 -37.83 21.58
N GLU A 1120 -2.10 -38.12 22.71
CA GLU A 1120 -1.48 -38.10 24.03
C GLU A 1120 -0.36 -39.14 24.16
N ILE A 1121 -0.56 -40.35 23.61
CA ILE A 1121 0.44 -41.42 23.58
C ILE A 1121 1.68 -40.99 22.79
N LEU A 1122 1.50 -40.46 21.57
CA LEU A 1122 2.62 -40.03 20.72
C LEU A 1122 3.40 -38.85 21.32
N VAL A 1123 2.72 -37.91 21.97
CA VAL A 1123 3.38 -36.80 22.68
C VAL A 1123 4.12 -37.31 23.92
N GLY A 1124 3.53 -38.23 24.67
CA GLY A 1124 4.20 -38.90 25.78
C GLY A 1124 5.49 -39.60 25.34
N LYS A 1125 5.44 -40.30 24.19
CA LYS A 1125 6.60 -40.93 23.54
C LYS A 1125 7.66 -39.91 23.14
N LEU A 1126 7.27 -38.79 22.54
CA LEU A 1126 8.17 -37.69 22.18
C LEU A 1126 8.90 -37.15 23.42
N PHE A 1127 8.17 -36.84 24.49
CA PHE A 1127 8.77 -36.34 25.72
C PHE A 1127 9.66 -37.38 26.42
N ALA A 1128 9.30 -38.66 26.36
CA ALA A 1128 10.15 -39.72 26.89
C ALA A 1128 11.50 -39.83 26.14
N ILE A 1129 11.51 -39.57 24.82
CA ILE A 1129 12.74 -39.51 24.03
C ILE A 1129 13.58 -38.31 24.48
N PHE A 1130 12.99 -37.12 24.59
CA PHE A 1130 13.73 -35.91 24.99
C PHE A 1130 14.17 -35.90 26.46
N ARG A 1131 13.56 -36.72 27.31
CA ARG A 1131 13.98 -36.90 28.71
C ARG A 1131 15.25 -37.75 28.85
N SER A 1132 15.58 -38.58 27.87
CA SER A 1132 16.75 -39.48 27.88
C SER A 1132 17.70 -39.17 26.70
N PRO A 1133 18.85 -38.53 26.94
CA PRO A 1133 19.80 -38.19 25.87
C PRO A 1133 20.36 -39.43 25.17
N GLU A 1134 20.56 -40.55 25.89
CA GLU A 1134 21.01 -41.83 25.32
C GLU A 1134 20.01 -42.35 24.29
N LYS A 1135 18.72 -42.30 24.61
CA LYS A 1135 17.66 -42.73 23.71
C LYS A 1135 17.59 -41.82 22.48
N LEU A 1136 17.73 -40.50 22.67
CA LEU A 1136 17.78 -39.53 21.58
C LEU A 1136 18.93 -39.83 20.60
N ILE A 1137 20.14 -40.10 21.11
CA ILE A 1137 21.30 -40.46 20.29
C ILE A 1137 21.02 -41.77 19.54
N SER A 1138 20.56 -42.82 20.23
CA SER A 1138 20.28 -44.12 19.59
C SER A 1138 19.26 -44.08 18.45
N ILE A 1139 18.32 -43.14 18.49
CA ILE A 1139 17.29 -42.95 17.45
C ILE A 1139 17.81 -42.10 16.29
N THR A 1140 18.76 -41.20 16.56
CA THR A 1140 19.24 -40.21 15.58
C THR A 1140 20.58 -40.59 14.95
N GLU A 1141 21.27 -41.60 15.47
CA GLU A 1141 22.38 -42.25 14.79
C GLU A 1141 21.92 -42.81 13.44
N SER A 1142 22.73 -42.58 12.39
CA SER A 1142 22.45 -43.22 11.11
C SER A 1142 22.55 -44.74 11.30
N ARG A 1143 21.57 -45.49 10.80
CA ARG A 1143 21.79 -46.92 10.59
C ARG A 1143 22.97 -47.02 9.64
N LYS A 1144 24.11 -47.48 10.14
CA LYS A 1144 25.20 -47.96 9.28
C LYS A 1144 24.58 -48.87 8.25
N SER A 1145 24.67 -48.48 6.98
CA SER A 1145 24.31 -49.40 5.90
C SER A 1145 25.24 -50.60 6.08
N LYS A 1146 24.77 -51.82 5.77
CA LYS A 1146 25.63 -53.03 5.82
C LYS A 1146 26.85 -52.97 4.88
N GLN A 1147 27.05 -51.85 4.17
CA GLN A 1147 28.18 -51.57 3.29
C GLN A 1147 29.27 -50.69 3.93
N ASP A 1148 29.05 -50.15 5.13
CA ASP A 1148 30.11 -49.62 6.02
C ASP A 1148 30.61 -50.71 6.97
#